data_AF-A0A1A3U1Y6-F1
#
_entry.id   AF-A0A1A3U1Y6-F1
#
_cell.length_a   1.000
_cell.length_b   1.000
_cell.length_c   1.000
_cell.angle_alpha   90.00
_cell.angle_beta   90.00
_cell.angle_gamma   90.00
#
_symmetry.space_group_name_H-M   'P 1'
#
loop_
_entity.id
_entity.type
_entity.pdbx_description
1 polymer ?
#
loop_
_entity_poly.entity_id
_entity_poly.type
_entity_poly.pdbx_seq_one_letter_code
_entity_poly.pdbx_strand_id
1 'polypeptide(L)'
;MAPPAQADEFDWITDLFDSSAWMAAGPADVGALDWTTMIDQWLYEPLHTSMENWINSDFGAMVNGWINTSAGQFLIGDGADGTVDNPDGGNGGLWFGDGGNGWDSTEAGIVGGNGGNAAGWIGDGGIGGDGGAGANGGDGGAGGLWMGNGGAGGNGGQSLDAAVAGGNGGAGGNASGWFFGNGGVGGNGADGLAGAAGTFANGGDGNGIAGGYGGNGGAGGRSGFMFGNGGNGGNAGAGGKGGDGATGTADHVDGGNGAWSWGGGAGGAAGGRGSSIYTSPMYGHVGQLGNGGDGGDAGNGGDAYQDVNGNYLGNGGAGSDGGYAGNGNIGGNGGDGGAGGAGLNGGGGGWGGNGGQSAGNNTGGAGGNAGAGGDATAGTGGSGGWGGWGAPSQDGAGGAGGNGGAGGNGATGDNTVKTIGGDGGGGGMGGSSQTGVGGASGDSGDGGAGTYAGGNGGDSFFGAGSGATGGAGGRGGNGGDSTGWDDGTGTIWSHGGNGGSGSSGGGAYTGDAAAGGNGGNGGAGATGPGVISVGGNGGSGGSGGTAYGGGNAGAGGVGGNGGSGTASGGNGGTGGSGGAGMVLLGGSGSGGTAGDGGAGGTGGNSGGVTMPANNPYGAGPGHAGNGGDGGMGGTGTIGAGGDGGSGGTGGSAQGSVDAGNGGNGGVGGTGYTGAPATNPAHAPGGNGHDGGVAGNGGQGGAGGSAVDGSGGNGGAGGAGGTGGAGSRGGNGGTDSDGNTLPGGDGGDGGTGGNGAAGGAGGASTGGTNGAHGAAGAAGAGGAGGVAGTGTPPGQPGTDGGSGQPG
;
A
#
# COMPACT_ATOMS: atom_id res chain seq x y z
N MET A 1 34.04 61.13 35.40
CA MET A 1 35.23 60.39 35.86
C MET A 1 34.76 59.22 36.71
N ALA A 2 34.72 58.04 36.07
CA ALA A 2 34.60 56.72 36.68
C ALA A 2 35.68 55.86 35.98
N PRO A 3 36.32 54.90 36.68
CA PRO A 3 37.60 54.32 36.26
C PRO A 3 37.45 53.33 35.10
N PRO A 4 38.53 53.07 34.34
CA PRO A 4 38.53 52.09 33.26
C PRO A 4 38.47 50.67 33.83
N ALA A 5 37.57 49.83 33.30
CA ALA A 5 37.60 48.40 33.53
C ALA A 5 38.77 47.80 32.72
N GLN A 6 39.73 47.20 33.42
CA GLN A 6 40.74 46.35 32.82
C GLN A 6 40.06 45.02 32.49
N ALA A 7 39.94 44.69 31.21
CA ALA A 7 39.73 43.33 30.78
C ALA A 7 41.11 42.67 30.72
N ASP A 8 41.32 41.63 31.53
CA ASP A 8 42.57 40.87 31.55
C ASP A 8 42.71 40.09 30.22
N GLU A 9 43.76 40.38 29.45
CA GLU A 9 44.08 39.87 28.10
C GLU A 9 44.24 38.33 27.99
N PHE A 10 44.05 37.58 29.09
CA PHE A 10 44.32 36.16 29.18
C PHE A 10 43.16 35.31 29.73
N ASP A 11 41.99 35.90 29.99
CA ASP A 11 40.83 35.17 30.55
C ASP A 11 40.28 34.09 29.60
N TRP A 12 40.43 34.30 28.28
CA TRP A 12 40.04 33.33 27.25
C TRP A 12 40.91 32.07 27.22
N ILE A 13 42.15 32.14 27.71
CA ILE A 13 43.01 30.96 27.83
C ILE A 13 42.59 30.11 29.03
N THR A 14 42.11 30.72 30.12
CA THR A 14 41.59 30.00 31.28
C THR A 14 40.24 29.35 31.00
N ASP A 15 39.34 30.00 30.23
CA ASP A 15 38.07 29.39 29.78
C ASP A 15 38.28 28.28 28.73
N LEU A 16 39.30 28.38 27.87
CA LEU A 16 39.65 27.35 26.87
C LEU A 16 40.15 26.03 27.50
N PHE A 17 40.62 26.06 28.76
CA PHE A 17 41.07 24.89 29.51
C PHE A 17 40.20 24.55 30.73
N ASP A 18 39.02 25.16 30.88
CA ASP A 18 38.09 24.81 31.95
C ASP A 18 37.38 23.48 31.62
N SER A 19 37.93 22.39 32.17
CA SER A 19 37.37 21.03 32.08
C SER A 19 35.94 20.88 32.64
N SER A 20 35.41 21.86 33.37
CA SER A 20 34.04 21.83 33.89
C SER A 20 32.97 22.17 32.83
N ALA A 21 33.34 22.89 31.77
CA ALA A 21 32.49 23.11 30.59
C ALA A 21 32.40 21.86 29.69
N TRP A 22 33.43 20.99 29.71
CA TRP A 22 33.48 19.73 28.95
C TRP A 22 32.68 18.56 29.57
N MET A 23 32.10 18.75 30.76
CA MET A 23 31.35 17.72 31.48
C MET A 23 29.83 17.96 31.54
N ALA A 24 29.32 19.02 30.90
CA ALA A 24 27.88 19.27 30.78
C ALA A 24 27.33 18.67 29.48
N ALA A 25 27.48 17.36 29.30
CA ALA A 25 26.70 16.60 28.34
C ALA A 25 25.26 16.48 28.89
N GLY A 26 24.29 17.13 28.22
CA GLY A 26 22.94 16.54 28.15
C GLY A 26 23.06 15.13 27.55
N PRO A 27 22.14 14.19 27.83
CA PRO A 27 22.36 12.80 27.49
C PRO A 27 22.48 12.65 25.97
N ALA A 28 23.73 12.66 25.49
CA ALA A 28 24.10 12.08 24.23
C ALA A 28 23.76 10.61 24.41
N ASP A 29 22.87 10.13 23.56
CA ASP A 29 22.77 8.71 23.31
C ASP A 29 24.20 8.21 23.14
N VAL A 30 24.60 7.20 23.92
CA VAL A 30 25.96 6.63 23.87
C VAL A 30 26.08 5.80 22.58
N GLY A 31 25.88 6.47 21.44
CA GLY A 31 26.20 6.02 20.11
C GLY A 31 27.72 6.00 19.97
N ALA A 32 28.21 4.99 19.26
CA ALA A 32 29.63 4.70 19.10
C ALA A 32 30.49 5.95 18.80
N LEU A 33 31.71 6.00 19.36
CA LEU A 33 32.71 7.01 19.04
C LEU A 33 32.97 7.05 17.51
N ASP A 34 32.52 8.11 16.82
CA ASP A 34 32.74 8.33 15.39
C ASP A 34 34.02 9.15 15.14
N TRP A 35 35.07 8.47 14.70
CA TRP A 35 36.34 9.11 14.39
C TRP A 35 36.27 9.95 13.11
N THR A 36 35.33 9.69 12.19
CA THR A 36 35.22 10.48 10.96
C THR A 36 34.71 11.88 11.26
N THR A 37 33.62 12.02 12.01
CA THR A 37 33.13 13.33 12.47
C THR A 37 34.17 14.06 13.30
N MET A 38 34.89 13.35 14.17
CA MET A 38 35.92 13.98 14.99
C MET A 38 37.12 14.47 14.16
N ILE A 39 37.58 13.68 13.18
CA ILE A 39 38.66 14.09 12.27
C ILE A 39 38.20 15.26 11.42
N ASP A 40 36.96 15.26 10.93
CA ASP A 40 36.39 16.36 10.14
C ASP A 40 36.42 17.67 10.94
N GLN A 41 35.75 17.68 12.10
CA GLN A 41 35.55 18.89 12.90
C GLN A 41 36.81 19.40 13.61
N TRP A 42 37.68 18.51 14.09
CA TRP A 42 38.79 18.90 14.97
C TRP A 42 40.16 18.85 14.29
N LEU A 43 40.27 18.26 13.10
CA LEU A 43 41.53 18.21 12.35
C LEU A 43 41.39 18.81 10.95
N TYR A 44 40.42 18.35 10.15
CA TYR A 44 40.31 18.76 8.75
C TYR A 44 39.80 20.19 8.61
N GLU A 45 38.61 20.50 9.14
CA GLU A 45 38.00 21.84 9.03
C GLU A 45 38.94 22.96 9.53
N PRO A 46 39.65 22.85 10.68
CA PRO A 46 40.59 23.88 11.09
C PRO A 46 41.81 24.01 10.17
N LEU A 47 42.35 22.90 9.68
CA LEU A 47 43.49 22.91 8.75
C LEU A 47 43.09 23.51 7.40
N HIS A 48 41.97 23.07 6.85
CA HIS A 48 41.38 23.57 5.61
C HIS A 48 41.09 25.07 5.72
N THR A 49 40.40 25.50 6.77
CA THR A 49 40.14 26.93 7.03
C THR A 49 41.42 27.75 7.14
N SER A 50 42.48 27.22 7.77
CA SER A 50 43.76 27.93 7.86
C SER A 50 44.47 28.05 6.51
N MET A 51 44.35 27.02 5.66
CA MET A 51 44.86 26.99 4.29
C MET A 51 44.11 28.00 3.42
N GLU A 52 42.78 28.01 3.49
CA GLU A 52 41.93 28.95 2.75
C GLU A 52 42.23 30.39 3.13
N ASN A 53 42.35 30.68 4.43
CA ASN A 53 42.76 32.00 4.90
C ASN A 53 44.15 32.40 4.39
N TRP A 54 45.08 31.46 4.24
CA TRP A 54 46.38 31.74 3.64
C TRP A 54 46.25 32.05 2.15
N ILE A 55 45.63 31.15 1.38
CA ILE A 55 45.47 31.25 -0.08
C ILE A 55 44.81 32.57 -0.46
N ASN A 56 43.77 32.95 0.28
CA ASN A 56 42.94 34.12 0.01
C ASN A 56 43.43 35.43 0.69
N SER A 57 44.53 35.39 1.45
CA SER A 57 45.14 36.60 2.02
C SER A 57 46.01 37.36 1.01
N ASP A 58 46.06 38.69 1.11
CA ASP A 58 46.90 39.54 0.24
C ASP A 58 48.38 39.10 0.22
N PHE A 59 48.92 38.72 1.38
CA PHE A 59 50.31 38.27 1.49
C PHE A 59 50.50 36.86 0.93
N GLY A 60 49.60 35.93 1.26
CA GLY A 60 49.66 34.56 0.75
C GLY A 60 49.50 34.51 -0.76
N ALA A 61 48.54 35.24 -1.33
CA ALA A 61 48.34 35.37 -2.77
C ALA A 61 49.59 35.88 -3.50
N MET A 62 50.30 36.87 -2.95
CA MET A 62 51.57 37.35 -3.51
C MET A 62 52.65 36.26 -3.52
N VAL A 63 52.79 35.52 -2.42
CA VAL A 63 53.78 34.44 -2.28
C VAL A 63 53.43 33.27 -3.21
N ASN A 64 52.18 32.83 -3.20
CA ASN A 64 51.66 31.75 -4.05
C ASN A 64 51.81 32.09 -5.53
N GLY A 65 51.52 33.34 -5.92
CA GLY A 65 51.72 33.84 -7.28
C GLY A 65 53.18 33.77 -7.73
N TRP A 66 54.13 34.11 -6.85
CA TRP A 66 55.57 33.95 -7.14
C TRP A 66 55.96 32.48 -7.29
N ILE A 67 55.46 31.58 -6.42
CA ILE A 67 55.71 30.14 -6.48
C ILE A 67 55.19 29.55 -7.80
N ASN A 68 53.93 29.82 -8.13
CA ASN A 68 53.29 29.31 -9.35
C ASN A 68 54.00 29.82 -10.61
N THR A 69 54.34 31.12 -10.66
CA THR A 69 55.06 31.71 -11.80
C THR A 69 56.47 31.13 -11.95
N SER A 70 57.18 30.93 -10.84
CA SER A 70 58.53 30.39 -10.84
C SER A 70 58.57 28.91 -11.24
N ALA A 71 57.53 28.15 -10.88
CA ALA A 71 57.39 26.75 -11.25
C ALA A 71 56.79 26.53 -12.65
N GLY A 72 56.12 27.53 -13.22
CA GLY A 72 55.40 27.43 -14.48
C GLY A 72 54.19 26.49 -14.43
N GLN A 73 53.66 26.24 -13.23
CA GLN A 73 52.54 25.32 -12.95
C GLN A 73 51.64 25.96 -11.89
N PHE A 74 50.35 25.62 -11.90
CA PHE A 74 49.41 26.05 -10.86
C PHE A 74 49.55 25.11 -9.66
N LEU A 75 50.40 25.47 -8.69
CA LEU A 75 50.76 24.63 -7.55
C LEU A 75 49.91 24.94 -6.32
N ILE A 76 49.70 26.22 -6.02
CA ILE A 76 48.96 26.66 -4.82
C ILE A 76 47.90 27.68 -5.23
N GLY A 77 46.65 27.40 -4.91
CA GLY A 77 45.51 28.30 -5.11
C GLY A 77 44.26 27.55 -5.54
N ASP A 78 43.12 28.21 -5.36
CA ASP A 78 41.83 27.62 -5.67
C ASP A 78 41.55 27.67 -7.17
N GLY A 79 40.77 26.71 -7.63
CA GLY A 79 40.23 26.70 -8.97
C GLY A 79 39.33 27.90 -9.20
N ALA A 80 39.38 28.46 -10.41
CA ALA A 80 38.45 29.53 -10.77
C ALA A 80 37.03 28.99 -10.88
N ASP A 81 36.06 29.70 -10.32
CA ASP A 81 34.65 29.36 -10.49
C ASP A 81 34.25 29.40 -11.97
N GLY A 82 33.31 28.51 -12.31
CA GLY A 82 32.65 28.44 -13.58
C GLY A 82 31.92 29.75 -13.91
N THR A 83 31.83 30.03 -15.20
CA THR A 83 31.11 31.18 -15.74
C THR A 83 30.26 30.74 -16.92
N VAL A 84 29.38 31.61 -17.42
CA VAL A 84 28.58 31.31 -18.61
C VAL A 84 29.43 30.89 -19.84
N ASP A 85 30.62 31.47 -20.01
CA ASP A 85 31.50 31.17 -21.15
C ASP A 85 32.39 29.92 -20.92
N ASN A 86 32.63 29.57 -19.65
CA ASN A 86 33.35 28.38 -19.24
C ASN A 86 32.65 27.78 -18.01
N PRO A 87 31.60 26.96 -18.22
CA PRO A 87 30.70 26.54 -17.15
C PRO A 87 31.37 25.73 -16.05
N ASP A 88 32.36 24.91 -16.39
CA ASP A 88 33.04 24.07 -15.41
C ASP A 88 34.00 24.89 -14.54
N GLY A 89 34.01 24.57 -13.25
CA GLY A 89 34.98 25.06 -12.30
C GLY A 89 36.39 24.54 -12.61
N GLY A 90 37.38 25.42 -12.47
CA GLY A 90 38.78 25.07 -12.63
C GLY A 90 39.27 24.14 -11.53
N ASN A 91 40.27 23.31 -11.82
CA ASN A 91 40.92 22.51 -10.77
C ASN A 91 41.76 23.38 -9.83
N GLY A 92 41.81 23.00 -8.56
CA GLY A 92 42.72 23.57 -7.57
C GLY A 92 44.18 23.26 -7.85
N GLY A 93 45.07 23.94 -7.13
CA GLY A 93 46.52 23.79 -7.25
C GLY A 93 47.01 22.36 -7.04
N LEU A 94 48.07 21.97 -7.77
CA LEU A 94 48.65 20.62 -7.69
C LEU A 94 49.24 20.26 -6.31
N TRP A 95 49.41 21.24 -5.41
CA TRP A 95 49.84 21.03 -4.04
C TRP A 95 48.73 21.32 -3.03
N PHE A 96 48.12 22.51 -3.10
CA PHE A 96 47.09 22.97 -2.17
C PHE A 96 46.08 23.87 -2.86
N GLY A 97 44.82 23.75 -2.47
CA GLY A 97 43.72 24.59 -2.93
C GLY A 97 42.52 23.77 -3.36
N ASP A 98 41.36 24.42 -3.28
CA ASP A 98 40.07 23.81 -3.57
C ASP A 98 39.77 23.84 -5.07
N GLY A 99 38.86 23.00 -5.51
CA GLY A 99 38.27 23.13 -6.84
C GLY A 99 37.30 24.31 -6.91
N GLY A 100 37.28 25.00 -8.05
CA GLY A 100 36.29 26.06 -8.28
C GLY A 100 34.89 25.49 -8.42
N ASN A 101 33.87 26.24 -8.02
CA ASN A 101 32.48 25.81 -8.19
C ASN A 101 32.09 25.82 -9.67
N GLY A 102 31.20 24.92 -10.06
CA GLY A 102 30.55 24.97 -11.36
C GLY A 102 29.59 26.15 -11.46
N TRP A 103 29.33 26.61 -12.68
CA TRP A 103 28.37 27.69 -12.93
C TRP A 103 26.93 27.21 -12.77
N ASP A 104 26.14 27.91 -11.97
CA ASP A 104 24.68 27.74 -11.93
C ASP A 104 24.06 28.27 -13.23
N SER A 105 23.55 27.35 -14.05
CA SER A 105 22.96 27.71 -15.32
C SER A 105 21.63 28.42 -15.13
N THR A 106 21.48 29.57 -15.76
CA THR A 106 20.22 30.33 -15.82
C THR A 106 19.51 30.18 -17.16
N GLU A 107 20.07 29.39 -18.08
CA GLU A 107 19.57 29.22 -19.44
C GLU A 107 18.87 27.87 -19.61
N ALA A 108 17.66 27.88 -20.18
CA ALA A 108 16.86 26.67 -20.35
C ALA A 108 17.57 25.62 -21.22
N GLY A 109 17.53 24.37 -20.79
CA GLY A 109 18.17 23.24 -21.47
C GLY A 109 19.70 23.18 -21.34
N ILE A 110 20.33 24.14 -20.65
CA ILE A 110 21.78 24.16 -20.42
C ILE A 110 22.10 23.58 -19.04
N VAL A 111 22.92 22.53 -19.04
CA VAL A 111 23.37 21.81 -17.85
C VAL A 111 24.23 22.71 -16.98
N GLY A 112 24.13 22.55 -15.65
CA GLY A 112 25.00 23.23 -14.70
C GLY A 112 26.47 22.84 -14.90
N GLY A 113 27.39 23.77 -14.64
CA GLY A 113 28.81 23.50 -14.74
C GLY A 113 29.27 22.45 -13.74
N ASN A 114 30.24 21.61 -14.08
CA ASN A 114 30.82 20.69 -13.12
C ASN A 114 31.74 21.44 -12.15
N GLY A 115 31.79 21.00 -10.90
CA GLY A 115 32.77 21.46 -9.93
C GLY A 115 34.18 21.00 -10.32
N GLY A 116 35.16 21.87 -10.10
CA GLY A 116 36.56 21.58 -10.31
C GLY A 116 37.11 20.60 -9.27
N ASN A 117 38.15 19.83 -9.62
CA ASN A 117 38.77 18.91 -8.67
C ASN A 117 39.84 19.62 -7.84
N ALA A 118 39.95 19.30 -6.56
CA ALA A 118 41.15 19.58 -5.78
C ALA A 118 42.25 18.57 -6.16
N ALA A 119 43.09 18.93 -7.13
CA ALA A 119 44.13 18.04 -7.66
C ALA A 119 45.32 17.80 -6.71
N GLY A 120 45.42 18.62 -5.64
CA GLY A 120 46.54 18.65 -4.70
C GLY A 120 46.45 17.66 -3.53
N TRP A 121 47.32 17.86 -2.54
CA TRP A 121 47.37 17.01 -1.34
C TRP A 121 46.19 17.31 -0.40
N ILE A 122 45.89 18.59 -0.18
CA ILE A 122 44.79 19.04 0.67
C ILE A 122 43.92 20.01 -0.13
N GLY A 123 42.61 19.76 -0.13
CA GLY A 123 41.60 20.62 -0.74
C GLY A 123 40.28 19.89 -0.97
N ASP A 124 39.19 20.65 -0.97
CA ASP A 124 37.84 20.19 -1.27
C ASP A 124 37.53 20.33 -2.76
N GLY A 125 36.78 19.38 -3.30
CA GLY A 125 36.24 19.50 -4.65
C GLY A 125 35.18 20.60 -4.72
N GLY A 126 35.14 21.33 -5.84
CA GLY A 126 34.15 22.36 -6.07
C GLY A 126 32.73 21.80 -6.17
N ILE A 127 31.73 22.60 -5.79
CA ILE A 127 30.32 22.23 -5.91
C ILE A 127 29.92 22.27 -7.39
N GLY A 128 29.16 21.29 -7.87
CA GLY A 128 28.53 21.33 -9.20
C GLY A 128 27.42 22.37 -9.24
N GLY A 129 27.34 23.12 -10.34
CA GLY A 129 26.33 24.16 -10.50
C GLY A 129 24.93 23.60 -10.78
N ASP A 130 23.90 24.34 -10.39
CA ASP A 130 22.51 24.00 -10.67
C ASP A 130 22.23 24.02 -12.20
N GLY A 131 21.38 23.09 -12.64
CA GLY A 131 20.91 23.03 -14.01
C GLY A 131 19.95 24.16 -14.34
N GLY A 132 20.06 24.71 -15.55
CA GLY A 132 19.04 25.60 -16.08
C GLY A 132 17.73 24.85 -16.32
N ALA A 133 16.65 25.56 -16.62
CA ALA A 133 15.32 24.94 -16.70
C ALA A 133 15.27 23.67 -17.58
N GLY A 134 14.80 22.55 -17.02
CA GLY A 134 14.73 21.23 -17.67
C GLY A 134 16.08 20.55 -17.94
N ALA A 135 17.19 21.11 -17.42
CA ALA A 135 18.54 20.59 -17.60
C ALA A 135 19.10 20.02 -16.30
N ASN A 136 20.06 19.11 -16.42
CA ASN A 136 20.66 18.47 -15.26
C ASN A 136 21.58 19.44 -14.48
N GLY A 137 21.75 19.18 -13.19
CA GLY A 137 22.82 19.78 -12.41
C GLY A 137 24.20 19.24 -12.81
N GLY A 138 25.23 20.03 -12.56
CA GLY A 138 26.62 19.64 -12.79
C GLY A 138 27.13 18.69 -11.70
N ASP A 139 28.10 17.85 -12.04
CA ASP A 139 28.74 16.96 -11.07
C ASP A 139 29.64 17.74 -10.12
N GLY A 140 29.73 17.32 -8.86
CA GLY A 140 30.68 17.83 -7.89
C GLY A 140 32.10 17.36 -8.19
N GLY A 141 33.08 18.21 -7.87
CA GLY A 141 34.49 17.93 -8.07
C GLY A 141 35.07 16.94 -7.05
N ALA A 142 36.14 16.24 -7.42
CA ALA A 142 36.82 15.34 -6.48
C ALA A 142 37.67 16.10 -5.45
N GLY A 143 37.72 15.58 -4.23
CA GLY A 143 38.59 16.08 -3.16
C GLY A 143 40.05 15.64 -3.29
N GLY A 144 40.94 16.30 -2.54
CA GLY A 144 42.39 16.14 -2.55
C GLY A 144 42.92 14.72 -2.30
N LEU A 145 44.18 14.48 -2.67
CA LEU A 145 44.82 13.15 -2.67
C LEU A 145 45.22 12.63 -1.29
N TRP A 146 45.37 13.50 -0.30
CA TRP A 146 45.71 13.12 1.08
C TRP A 146 44.56 13.39 2.04
N MET A 147 44.04 14.62 2.04
CA MET A 147 42.83 15.00 2.77
C MET A 147 41.96 15.87 1.87
N GLY A 148 40.67 15.59 1.80
CA GLY A 148 39.77 16.40 0.97
C GLY A 148 38.40 15.78 0.80
N ASN A 149 37.37 16.60 0.99
CA ASN A 149 36.00 16.22 0.74
C ASN A 149 35.69 16.38 -0.75
N GLY A 150 34.81 15.53 -1.28
CA GLY A 150 34.24 15.74 -2.61
C GLY A 150 33.18 16.84 -2.57
N GLY A 151 33.08 17.63 -3.64
CA GLY A 151 32.07 18.66 -3.78
C GLY A 151 30.67 18.09 -3.95
N ALA A 152 29.64 18.81 -3.52
CA ALA A 152 28.26 18.41 -3.77
C ALA A 152 27.93 18.48 -5.27
N GLY A 153 27.04 17.62 -5.76
CA GLY A 153 26.44 17.75 -7.09
C GLY A 153 25.39 18.85 -7.11
N GLY A 154 25.23 19.53 -8.25
CA GLY A 154 24.22 20.57 -8.45
C GLY A 154 22.82 19.98 -8.60
N ASN A 155 21.79 20.75 -8.26
CA ASN A 155 20.41 20.31 -8.47
C ASN A 155 20.03 20.37 -9.95
N GLY A 156 19.09 19.53 -10.36
CA GLY A 156 18.44 19.67 -11.65
C GLY A 156 17.58 20.93 -11.71
N GLY A 157 17.41 21.49 -12.90
CA GLY A 157 16.54 22.64 -13.13
C GLY A 157 15.09 22.23 -13.39
N GLN A 158 14.15 22.98 -12.82
CA GLN A 158 12.71 22.80 -13.08
C GLN A 158 12.38 23.01 -14.55
N SER A 159 11.51 22.17 -15.12
CA SER A 159 11.13 22.33 -16.53
C SER A 159 10.21 23.54 -16.75
N LEU A 160 10.34 24.19 -17.90
CA LEU A 160 9.42 25.24 -18.40
C LEU A 160 8.37 24.69 -19.38
N ASP A 161 8.49 23.42 -19.76
CA ASP A 161 7.60 22.74 -20.68
C ASP A 161 7.20 21.39 -20.09
N ALA A 162 5.90 21.12 -20.00
CA ALA A 162 5.37 19.87 -19.45
C ALA A 162 5.77 18.65 -20.31
N ALA A 163 6.15 18.84 -21.58
CA ALA A 163 6.70 17.77 -22.41
C ALA A 163 8.16 17.41 -22.08
N VAL A 164 8.84 18.22 -21.26
CA VAL A 164 10.24 18.02 -20.86
C VAL A 164 10.29 17.63 -19.39
N ALA A 165 11.05 16.59 -19.08
CA ALA A 165 11.28 16.15 -17.71
C ALA A 165 11.98 17.23 -16.87
N GLY A 166 11.75 17.23 -15.57
CA GLY A 166 12.62 17.93 -14.63
C GLY A 166 14.07 17.47 -14.79
N GLY A 167 15.01 18.38 -14.64
CA GLY A 167 16.44 18.07 -14.68
C GLY A 167 16.83 17.06 -13.61
N ASN A 168 17.77 16.17 -13.92
CA ASN A 168 18.36 15.29 -12.91
C ASN A 168 19.35 16.06 -12.04
N GLY A 169 19.52 15.64 -10.79
CA GLY A 169 20.62 16.11 -9.96
C GLY A 169 21.97 15.58 -10.44
N GLY A 170 23.01 16.41 -10.32
CA GLY A 170 24.40 16.04 -10.60
C GLY A 170 24.96 15.10 -9.54
N ALA A 171 25.93 14.27 -9.92
CA ALA A 171 26.59 13.38 -8.97
C ALA A 171 27.45 14.17 -7.98
N GLY A 172 27.52 13.72 -6.73
CA GLY A 172 28.48 14.21 -5.76
C GLY A 172 29.90 13.76 -6.12
N GLY A 173 30.87 14.63 -5.87
CA GLY A 173 32.28 14.38 -6.10
C GLY A 173 32.86 13.32 -5.19
N ASN A 174 33.80 12.53 -5.70
CA ASN A 174 34.49 11.53 -4.88
C ASN A 174 35.57 12.19 -4.02
N ALA A 175 35.66 11.82 -2.74
CA ALA A 175 36.86 12.08 -1.95
C ALA A 175 37.98 11.11 -2.38
N SER A 176 39.08 11.65 -2.91
CA SER A 176 40.24 10.84 -3.33
C SER A 176 41.31 10.70 -2.24
N GLY A 177 41.04 11.23 -1.04
CA GLY A 177 42.00 11.34 0.05
C GLY A 177 42.47 9.98 0.58
N TRP A 178 43.79 9.80 0.72
CA TRP A 178 44.34 8.61 1.36
C TRP A 178 43.99 8.55 2.85
N PHE A 179 44.14 9.67 3.57
CA PHE A 179 43.94 9.73 5.02
C PHE A 179 42.49 10.05 5.39
N PHE A 180 41.95 11.15 4.86
CA PHE A 180 40.60 11.61 5.18
C PHE A 180 39.87 12.15 3.94
N GLY A 181 38.57 11.93 3.87
CA GLY A 181 37.71 12.66 2.94
C GLY A 181 36.31 12.09 2.87
N ASN A 182 35.31 12.95 3.01
CA ASN A 182 33.91 12.61 2.82
C ASN A 182 33.52 12.75 1.34
N GLY A 183 32.77 11.79 0.81
CA GLY A 183 32.19 11.94 -0.52
C GLY A 183 31.13 13.04 -0.54
N GLY A 184 31.06 13.78 -1.63
CA GLY A 184 30.06 14.84 -1.81
C GLY A 184 28.65 14.27 -1.92
N VAL A 185 27.66 15.01 -1.45
CA VAL A 185 26.24 14.64 -1.64
C VAL A 185 25.84 14.79 -3.10
N GLY A 186 24.98 13.91 -3.60
CA GLY A 186 24.36 14.09 -4.91
C GLY A 186 23.32 15.21 -4.90
N GLY A 187 23.17 15.91 -6.02
CA GLY A 187 22.18 16.97 -6.17
C GLY A 187 20.76 16.41 -6.28
N ASN A 188 19.75 17.22 -5.96
CA ASN A 188 18.36 16.79 -6.09
C ASN A 188 17.89 16.86 -7.56
N GLY A 189 17.01 15.94 -7.95
CA GLY A 189 16.25 16.07 -9.19
C GLY A 189 15.15 17.12 -9.05
N ALA A 190 14.79 17.76 -10.15
CA ALA A 190 13.71 18.75 -10.18
C ALA A 190 12.34 18.12 -10.42
N ASP A 191 11.29 18.72 -9.90
CA ASP A 191 9.92 18.30 -10.20
C ASP A 191 9.57 18.49 -11.68
N GLY A 192 8.68 17.64 -12.18
CA GLY A 192 8.03 17.80 -13.47
C GLY A 192 7.04 18.96 -13.46
N LEU A 193 6.95 19.69 -14.57
CA LEU A 193 5.98 20.78 -14.70
C LEU A 193 4.56 20.23 -14.88
N ALA A 194 3.56 20.89 -14.30
CA ALA A 194 2.16 20.55 -14.55
C ALA A 194 1.77 20.79 -16.02
N GLY A 195 0.96 19.89 -16.55
CA GLY A 195 0.38 19.98 -17.86
C GLY A 195 -0.64 21.11 -17.96
N ALA A 196 -0.69 21.76 -19.11
CA ALA A 196 -1.67 22.81 -19.37
C ALA A 196 -3.09 22.22 -19.50
N ALA A 197 -4.09 22.93 -18.98
CA ALA A 197 -5.48 22.56 -19.20
C ALA A 197 -5.85 22.63 -20.69
N GLY A 198 -6.78 21.79 -21.10
CA GLY A 198 -7.28 21.72 -22.46
C GLY A 198 -8.02 22.97 -22.88
N THR A 199 -8.15 23.18 -24.19
CA THR A 199 -8.94 24.28 -24.76
C THR A 199 -9.55 23.89 -26.08
N PHE A 200 -10.78 24.35 -26.32
CA PHE A 200 -11.42 24.31 -27.65
C PHE A 200 -11.11 25.57 -28.48
N ALA A 201 -10.40 26.55 -27.91
CA ALA A 201 -10.00 27.74 -28.63
C ALA A 201 -8.90 27.43 -29.65
N ASN A 202 -8.84 28.23 -30.73
CA ASN A 202 -7.77 28.16 -31.73
C ASN A 202 -7.57 26.78 -32.39
N GLY A 203 -8.63 25.96 -32.44
CA GLY A 203 -8.59 24.62 -33.05
C GLY A 203 -8.08 23.51 -32.13
N GLY A 204 -8.00 23.75 -30.82
CA GLY A 204 -7.74 22.71 -29.84
C GLY A 204 -8.89 21.71 -29.71
N ASP A 205 -8.56 20.50 -29.24
CA ASP A 205 -9.49 19.37 -29.11
C ASP A 205 -10.12 19.26 -27.72
N GLY A 206 -9.83 20.22 -26.83
CA GLY A 206 -10.33 20.27 -25.46
C GLY A 206 -9.58 19.37 -24.47
N ASN A 207 -8.66 18.52 -24.91
CA ASN A 207 -7.93 17.61 -24.02
C ASN A 207 -6.82 18.35 -23.26
N GLY A 208 -6.61 17.96 -22.01
CA GLY A 208 -5.46 18.42 -21.24
C GLY A 208 -4.13 17.98 -21.86
N ILE A 209 -3.06 18.68 -21.51
CA ILE A 209 -1.68 18.28 -21.84
C ILE A 209 -1.11 17.47 -20.68
N ALA A 210 -0.31 16.45 -20.97
CA ALA A 210 0.33 15.66 -19.94
C ALA A 210 1.28 16.52 -19.08
N GLY A 211 1.43 16.17 -17.81
CA GLY A 211 2.49 16.74 -16.96
C GLY A 211 3.88 16.31 -17.42
N GLY A 212 4.94 16.81 -16.79
CA GLY A 212 6.32 16.37 -17.03
C GLY A 212 6.75 15.26 -16.05
N TYR A 213 7.80 14.51 -16.40
CA TYR A 213 8.43 13.59 -15.45
C TYR A 213 9.20 14.35 -14.37
N GLY A 214 9.28 13.76 -13.17
CA GLY A 214 10.25 14.19 -12.17
C GLY A 214 11.67 13.77 -12.54
N GLY A 215 12.64 14.63 -12.25
CA GLY A 215 14.07 14.35 -12.42
C GLY A 215 14.59 13.38 -11.37
N ASN A 216 15.56 12.56 -11.75
CA ASN A 216 16.23 11.66 -10.82
C ASN A 216 17.17 12.42 -9.90
N GLY A 217 17.36 11.92 -8.68
CA GLY A 217 18.41 12.39 -7.80
C GLY A 217 19.81 11.98 -8.26
N GLY A 218 20.80 12.82 -8.00
CA GLY A 218 22.20 12.56 -8.30
C GLY A 218 22.82 11.53 -7.35
N ALA A 219 23.75 10.70 -7.84
CA ALA A 219 24.45 9.76 -6.97
C ALA A 219 25.37 10.48 -5.98
N GLY A 220 25.49 9.98 -4.75
CA GLY A 220 26.49 10.46 -3.79
C GLY A 220 27.91 10.00 -4.17
N GLY A 221 28.89 10.82 -3.83
CA GLY A 221 30.31 10.56 -4.07
C GLY A 221 30.88 9.53 -3.10
N ARG A 222 31.96 8.84 -3.51
CA ARG A 222 32.66 7.88 -2.64
C ARG A 222 33.51 8.60 -1.59
N SER A 223 33.69 7.96 -0.45
CA SER A 223 34.62 8.44 0.58
C SER A 223 36.09 8.18 0.24
N GLY A 224 36.99 8.81 1.00
CA GLY A 224 38.42 8.56 1.00
C GLY A 224 38.80 7.15 1.48
N PHE A 225 40.08 6.82 1.41
CA PHE A 225 40.57 5.47 1.65
C PHE A 225 40.55 5.05 3.13
N MET A 226 41.14 5.84 4.03
CA MET A 226 41.28 5.46 5.45
C MET A 226 40.11 5.92 6.32
N PHE A 227 39.80 7.22 6.35
CA PHE A 227 38.66 7.78 7.09
C PHE A 227 37.75 8.58 6.15
N GLY A 228 36.44 8.42 6.32
CA GLY A 228 35.46 9.27 5.67
C GLY A 228 34.16 8.56 5.33
N ASN A 229 33.10 9.35 5.24
CA ASN A 229 31.76 8.91 4.92
C ASN A 229 31.49 9.03 3.42
N GLY A 230 30.79 8.05 2.84
CA GLY A 230 30.26 8.19 1.49
C GLY A 230 29.17 9.26 1.48
N GLY A 231 29.06 10.00 0.38
CA GLY A 231 28.04 11.02 0.21
C GLY A 231 26.65 10.40 0.07
N ASN A 232 25.64 11.09 0.58
CA ASN A 232 24.25 10.69 0.36
C ASN A 232 23.86 10.93 -1.11
N GLY A 233 23.03 10.08 -1.68
CA GLY A 233 22.36 10.36 -2.94
C GLY A 233 21.33 11.47 -2.79
N GLY A 234 21.12 12.25 -3.85
CA GLY A 234 20.11 13.30 -3.88
C GLY A 234 18.70 12.75 -4.00
N ASN A 235 17.72 13.50 -3.53
CA ASN A 235 16.32 13.13 -3.68
C ASN A 235 15.86 13.35 -5.13
N ALA A 236 14.90 12.57 -5.58
CA ALA A 236 14.25 12.79 -6.86
C ALA A 236 13.15 13.85 -6.78
N GLY A 237 12.82 14.42 -7.94
CA GLY A 237 11.66 15.28 -8.12
C GLY A 237 10.37 14.49 -8.35
N ALA A 238 9.25 15.09 -7.99
CA ALA A 238 7.91 14.53 -8.23
C ALA A 238 7.49 14.66 -9.71
N GLY A 239 6.57 13.81 -10.14
CA GLY A 239 5.90 13.94 -11.43
C GLY A 239 4.99 15.17 -11.47
N GLY A 240 4.94 15.85 -12.62
CA GLY A 240 4.06 16.98 -12.85
C GLY A 240 2.61 16.52 -13.03
N LYS A 241 1.66 17.28 -12.51
CA LYS A 241 0.24 16.96 -12.64
C LYS A 241 -0.21 16.99 -14.11
N GLY A 242 -1.11 16.10 -14.51
CA GLY A 242 -1.77 16.18 -15.81
C GLY A 242 -2.69 17.40 -15.89
N GLY A 243 -2.81 18.01 -17.07
CA GLY A 243 -3.73 19.11 -17.30
C GLY A 243 -5.18 18.63 -17.32
N ASP A 244 -6.09 19.43 -16.75
CA ASP A 244 -7.52 19.15 -16.80
C ASP A 244 -8.06 19.29 -18.24
N GLY A 245 -9.10 18.54 -18.56
CA GLY A 245 -9.87 18.71 -19.78
C GLY A 245 -10.69 20.00 -19.75
N ALA A 246 -10.89 20.63 -20.90
CA ALA A 246 -11.72 21.82 -21.01
C ALA A 246 -13.20 21.49 -20.78
N THR A 247 -13.90 22.40 -20.10
CA THR A 247 -15.37 22.41 -20.14
C THR A 247 -15.86 22.57 -21.58
N GLY A 248 -16.91 21.83 -21.93
CA GLY A 248 -17.57 21.91 -23.23
C GLY A 248 -18.04 23.33 -23.56
N THR A 249 -18.13 23.61 -24.85
CA THR A 249 -18.64 24.86 -25.42
C THR A 249 -19.84 24.61 -26.32
N ALA A 250 -20.53 25.66 -26.75
CA ALA A 250 -21.67 25.52 -27.66
C ALA A 250 -21.31 24.80 -28.98
N ASP A 251 -20.08 24.96 -29.46
CA ASP A 251 -19.58 24.30 -30.69
C ASP A 251 -19.01 22.90 -30.41
N HIS A 252 -18.57 22.63 -29.17
CA HIS A 252 -18.01 21.35 -28.71
C HIS A 252 -18.68 20.96 -27.41
N VAL A 253 -19.85 20.33 -27.51
CA VAL A 253 -20.74 20.14 -26.35
C VAL A 253 -20.21 19.15 -25.32
N ASP A 254 -19.32 18.25 -25.71
CA ASP A 254 -18.65 17.31 -24.82
C ASP A 254 -17.51 18.00 -24.07
N GLY A 255 -17.29 17.60 -22.82
CA GLY A 255 -16.11 17.98 -22.05
C GLY A 255 -14.87 17.27 -22.59
N GLY A 256 -13.73 17.98 -22.57
CA GLY A 256 -12.45 17.40 -22.94
C GLY A 256 -11.94 16.42 -21.89
N ASN A 257 -11.08 15.48 -22.29
CA ASN A 257 -10.49 14.55 -21.33
C ASN A 257 -9.36 15.21 -20.55
N GLY A 258 -9.20 14.82 -19.29
CA GLY A 258 -8.00 15.13 -18.53
C GLY A 258 -6.79 14.41 -19.11
N ALA A 259 -5.59 14.88 -18.80
CA ALA A 259 -4.36 14.28 -19.28
C ALA A 259 -3.71 13.34 -18.26
N TRP A 260 -2.97 12.36 -18.76
CA TRP A 260 -2.12 11.52 -17.91
C TRP A 260 -1.05 12.34 -17.21
N SER A 261 -0.59 11.82 -16.07
CA SER A 261 0.64 12.27 -15.46
C SER A 261 1.73 11.22 -15.60
N TRP A 262 2.97 11.68 -15.65
CA TRP A 262 4.13 10.80 -15.66
C TRP A 262 4.73 10.65 -14.27
N GLY A 263 5.64 9.69 -14.16
CA GLY A 263 6.17 9.29 -12.87
C GLY A 263 7.15 10.27 -12.24
N GLY A 264 7.32 10.10 -10.93
CA GLY A 264 8.40 10.72 -10.16
C GLY A 264 9.76 10.10 -10.49
N GLY A 265 10.83 10.85 -10.22
CA GLY A 265 12.19 10.38 -10.45
C GLY A 265 12.63 9.33 -9.42
N ALA A 266 13.66 8.57 -9.73
CA ALA A 266 14.33 7.69 -8.77
C ALA A 266 15.31 8.46 -7.89
N GLY A 267 15.39 8.09 -6.61
CA GLY A 267 16.39 8.62 -5.69
C GLY A 267 17.82 8.25 -6.11
N GLY A 268 18.77 9.15 -5.86
CA GLY A 268 20.16 8.98 -6.23
C GLY A 268 20.85 7.86 -5.45
N ALA A 269 21.78 7.14 -6.09
CA ALA A 269 22.56 6.08 -5.46
C ALA A 269 23.39 6.61 -4.27
N ALA A 270 23.55 5.80 -3.22
CA ALA A 270 24.45 6.10 -2.12
C ALA A 270 25.93 6.06 -2.54
N GLY A 271 26.73 6.96 -1.97
CA GLY A 271 28.19 6.94 -2.05
C GLY A 271 28.80 5.76 -1.32
N GLY A 272 29.64 4.98 -2.02
CA GLY A 272 30.36 3.85 -1.42
C GLY A 272 31.56 4.29 -0.57
N ARG A 273 32.10 3.35 0.22
CA ARG A 273 33.36 3.57 0.94
C ARG A 273 34.57 3.44 0.00
N GLY A 274 35.60 4.27 0.23
CA GLY A 274 36.83 4.26 -0.56
C GLY A 274 37.74 3.04 -0.33
N SER A 275 37.58 2.29 0.77
CA SER A 275 38.38 1.09 1.04
C SER A 275 37.57 -0.15 1.44
N SER A 276 38.07 -1.31 0.98
CA SER A 276 37.63 -2.65 1.40
C SER A 276 38.51 -3.24 2.51
N ILE A 277 39.55 -2.50 2.96
CA ILE A 277 40.49 -2.94 4.00
C ILE A 277 40.04 -2.45 5.39
N TYR A 278 39.65 -1.18 5.52
CA TYR A 278 39.24 -0.60 6.79
C TYR A 278 37.72 -0.67 6.96
N THR A 279 37.15 -1.86 7.18
CA THR A 279 35.69 -2.07 7.11
C THR A 279 34.91 -1.75 8.39
N SER A 280 35.58 -1.36 9.48
CA SER A 280 34.89 -0.98 10.73
C SER A 280 34.14 0.34 10.55
N PRO A 281 32.90 0.48 11.08
CA PRO A 281 32.16 1.74 11.10
C PRO A 281 32.93 2.94 11.66
N MET A 282 33.91 2.69 12.54
CA MET A 282 34.80 3.73 13.07
C MET A 282 35.60 4.49 11.99
N TYR A 283 35.80 3.88 10.83
CA TYR A 283 36.54 4.46 9.70
C TYR A 283 35.60 5.12 8.68
N GLY A 284 34.30 5.18 8.97
CA GLY A 284 33.28 5.83 8.15
C GLY A 284 32.23 4.88 7.60
N HIS A 285 31.17 5.49 7.09
CA HIS A 285 29.95 4.84 6.65
C HIS A 285 29.76 4.98 5.14
N VAL A 286 28.94 4.10 4.56
CA VAL A 286 28.35 4.36 3.24
C VAL A 286 27.33 5.49 3.37
N GLY A 287 27.13 6.24 2.30
CA GLY A 287 26.06 7.22 2.23
C GLY A 287 24.68 6.56 2.25
N GLN A 288 23.65 7.39 2.36
CA GLN A 288 22.25 6.96 2.21
C GLN A 288 21.79 7.10 0.76
N LEU A 289 20.87 6.25 0.35
CA LEU A 289 20.16 6.39 -0.92
C LEU A 289 19.26 7.63 -0.85
N GLY A 290 19.04 8.32 -1.97
CA GLY A 290 18.06 9.40 -2.05
C GLY A 290 16.62 8.90 -1.99
N ASN A 291 15.68 9.76 -1.61
CA ASN A 291 14.26 9.44 -1.66
C ASN A 291 13.74 9.48 -3.11
N GLY A 292 12.76 8.62 -3.40
CA GLY A 292 12.05 8.63 -4.69
C GLY A 292 11.01 9.74 -4.75
N GLY A 293 10.74 10.25 -5.94
CA GLY A 293 9.72 11.27 -6.16
C GLY A 293 8.32 10.67 -6.22
N ASP A 294 7.32 11.42 -5.77
CA ASP A 294 5.92 11.04 -5.93
C ASP A 294 5.52 11.02 -7.42
N GLY A 295 4.60 10.14 -7.78
CA GLY A 295 3.94 10.20 -9.08
C GLY A 295 3.05 11.44 -9.17
N GLY A 296 2.94 12.06 -10.34
CA GLY A 296 2.05 13.22 -10.47
C GLY A 296 0.58 12.81 -10.56
N ASP A 297 -0.31 13.65 -10.05
CA ASP A 297 -1.75 13.43 -10.17
C ASP A 297 -2.21 13.63 -11.62
N ALA A 298 -3.18 12.85 -12.07
CA ALA A 298 -3.74 13.05 -13.40
C ALA A 298 -4.65 14.28 -13.48
N GLY A 299 -4.90 14.74 -14.70
CA GLY A 299 -5.90 15.76 -14.99
C GLY A 299 -7.32 15.20 -14.90
N ASN A 300 -8.25 16.03 -14.43
CA ASN A 300 -9.67 15.72 -14.41
C ASN A 300 -10.28 15.90 -15.81
N GLY A 301 -11.34 15.15 -16.11
CA GLY A 301 -12.18 15.41 -17.26
C GLY A 301 -12.97 16.70 -17.09
N GLY A 302 -13.14 17.44 -18.19
CA GLY A 302 -13.96 18.64 -18.20
C GLY A 302 -15.44 18.30 -18.20
N ASP A 303 -16.25 19.17 -17.59
CA ASP A 303 -17.71 19.07 -17.70
C ASP A 303 -18.18 19.32 -19.14
N ALA A 304 -19.33 18.76 -19.50
CA ALA A 304 -20.00 19.08 -20.75
C ALA A 304 -20.49 20.54 -20.78
N TYR A 305 -20.82 21.03 -21.97
CA TYR A 305 -21.43 22.34 -22.14
C TYR A 305 -22.82 22.40 -21.51
N GLN A 306 -23.08 23.45 -20.73
CA GLN A 306 -24.41 23.80 -20.24
C GLN A 306 -25.05 24.89 -21.10
N ASP A 307 -26.32 24.70 -21.45
CA ASP A 307 -27.14 25.75 -22.06
C ASP A 307 -27.44 26.89 -21.05
N VAL A 308 -28.13 27.93 -21.52
CA VAL A 308 -28.51 29.09 -20.69
C VAL A 308 -29.43 28.76 -19.51
N ASN A 309 -30.03 27.57 -19.51
CA ASN A 309 -30.91 27.08 -18.45
C ASN A 309 -30.18 26.14 -17.48
N GLY A 310 -28.90 25.86 -17.70
CA GLY A 310 -28.08 24.94 -16.90
C GLY A 310 -28.20 23.48 -17.31
N ASN A 311 -28.78 23.16 -18.47
CA ASN A 311 -28.88 21.78 -18.95
C ASN A 311 -27.61 21.38 -19.71
N TYR A 312 -27.03 20.23 -19.39
CA TYR A 312 -25.93 19.69 -20.19
C TYR A 312 -26.43 19.22 -21.56
N LEU A 313 -25.62 19.47 -22.60
CA LEU A 313 -25.91 19.10 -23.99
C LEU A 313 -24.96 18.06 -24.58
N GLY A 314 -23.88 17.72 -23.87
CA GLY A 314 -22.91 16.70 -24.24
C GLY A 314 -22.52 15.83 -23.05
N ASN A 315 -21.54 14.95 -23.23
CA ASN A 315 -21.00 14.07 -22.20
C ASN A 315 -19.83 14.72 -21.47
N GLY A 316 -19.65 14.37 -20.20
CA GLY A 316 -18.45 14.77 -19.45
C GLY A 316 -17.22 14.05 -19.98
N GLY A 317 -16.08 14.74 -19.95
CA GLY A 317 -14.79 14.18 -20.34
C GLY A 317 -14.30 13.15 -19.32
N ALA A 318 -13.51 12.18 -19.76
CA ALA A 318 -12.88 11.22 -18.85
C ALA A 318 -11.73 11.88 -18.06
N GLY A 319 -11.61 11.49 -16.80
CA GLY A 319 -10.38 11.66 -16.05
C GLY A 319 -9.30 10.68 -16.53
N SER A 320 -8.08 10.93 -16.09
CA SER A 320 -6.88 10.25 -16.60
C SER A 320 -6.12 9.51 -15.51
N ASP A 321 -5.16 8.68 -15.89
CA ASP A 321 -4.41 7.86 -14.92
C ASP A 321 -3.29 8.66 -14.24
N GLY A 322 -3.13 8.43 -12.93
CA GLY A 322 -2.08 9.00 -12.09
C GLY A 322 -0.71 8.36 -12.37
N GLY A 323 0.34 9.15 -12.16
CA GLY A 323 1.72 8.74 -12.44
C GLY A 323 2.26 7.71 -11.43
N TYR A 324 3.19 6.87 -11.88
CA TYR A 324 3.93 5.96 -11.01
C TYR A 324 4.97 6.71 -10.16
N ALA A 325 5.14 6.33 -8.90
CA ALA A 325 6.19 6.93 -8.09
C ALA A 325 7.58 6.35 -8.38
N GLY A 326 8.60 7.09 -7.99
CA GLY A 326 9.99 6.66 -8.06
C GLY A 326 10.43 5.86 -6.84
N ASN A 327 11.41 4.98 -7.06
CA ASN A 327 12.04 4.19 -5.99
C ASN A 327 13.07 5.04 -5.25
N GLY A 328 13.31 4.72 -3.97
CA GLY A 328 14.36 5.39 -3.20
C GLY A 328 14.57 4.78 -1.83
N ASN A 329 15.27 5.51 -0.96
CA ASN A 329 15.40 5.16 0.45
C ASN A 329 14.01 5.08 1.10
N ILE A 330 13.23 6.14 0.90
CA ILE A 330 11.77 6.13 0.96
C ILE A 330 11.28 6.27 -0.49
N GLY A 331 10.51 5.31 -0.98
CA GLY A 331 9.85 5.39 -2.28
C GLY A 331 8.67 6.37 -2.24
N GLY A 332 8.43 7.05 -3.35
CA GLY A 332 7.33 8.02 -3.45
C GLY A 332 5.96 7.35 -3.45
N ASN A 333 4.92 8.13 -3.22
CA ASN A 333 3.53 7.71 -3.40
C ASN A 333 3.11 7.81 -4.87
N GLY A 334 2.26 6.91 -5.33
CA GLY A 334 1.66 7.01 -6.66
C GLY A 334 0.71 8.21 -6.73
N GLY A 335 0.60 8.81 -7.92
CA GLY A 335 -0.28 9.96 -8.13
C GLY A 335 -1.75 9.57 -8.19
N ASP A 336 -2.63 10.48 -7.79
CA ASP A 336 -4.08 10.23 -7.84
C ASP A 336 -4.60 10.23 -9.29
N GLY A 337 -5.60 9.40 -9.58
CA GLY A 337 -6.34 9.40 -10.84
C GLY A 337 -7.28 10.60 -10.94
N GLY A 338 -7.46 11.12 -12.15
CA GLY A 338 -8.33 12.27 -12.41
C GLY A 338 -9.80 11.90 -12.33
N ALA A 339 -10.64 12.78 -11.79
CA ALA A 339 -12.08 12.60 -11.79
C ALA A 339 -12.68 12.79 -13.19
N GLY A 340 -13.79 12.12 -13.49
CA GLY A 340 -14.57 12.37 -14.70
C GLY A 340 -15.42 13.62 -14.58
N GLY A 341 -15.63 14.31 -15.70
CA GLY A 341 -16.49 15.50 -15.78
C GLY A 341 -17.98 15.14 -15.78
N ALA A 342 -18.82 16.08 -15.38
CA ALA A 342 -20.27 15.94 -15.43
C ALA A 342 -20.83 16.16 -16.84
N GLY A 343 -21.97 15.56 -17.18
CA GLY A 343 -22.62 15.77 -18.47
C GLY A 343 -23.97 15.07 -18.59
N LEU A 344 -24.45 14.87 -19.82
CA LEU A 344 -25.55 13.95 -20.11
C LEU A 344 -25.20 12.57 -19.54
N ASN A 345 -24.15 11.96 -20.09
CA ASN A 345 -23.42 10.91 -19.40
C ASN A 345 -22.21 11.52 -18.69
N GLY A 346 -21.90 11.00 -17.50
CA GLY A 346 -20.69 11.38 -16.78
C GLY A 346 -19.45 10.73 -17.37
N GLY A 347 -18.32 11.42 -17.31
CA GLY A 347 -17.03 10.86 -17.72
C GLY A 347 -16.52 9.83 -16.72
N GLY A 348 -15.76 8.84 -17.17
CA GLY A 348 -15.12 7.88 -16.26
C GLY A 348 -13.99 8.53 -15.44
N GLY A 349 -13.79 8.06 -14.22
CA GLY A 349 -12.62 8.40 -13.41
C GLY A 349 -11.40 7.57 -13.82
N GLY A 350 -10.21 8.17 -13.72
CA GLY A 350 -8.95 7.53 -14.05
C GLY A 350 -8.34 6.73 -12.89
N TRP A 351 -7.36 5.89 -13.19
CA TRP A 351 -6.75 5.00 -12.21
C TRP A 351 -5.70 5.73 -11.37
N GLY A 352 -5.52 5.29 -10.12
CA GLY A 352 -4.41 5.74 -9.30
C GLY A 352 -3.07 5.10 -9.72
N GLY A 353 -1.98 5.84 -9.57
CA GLY A 353 -0.64 5.37 -9.86
C GLY A 353 -0.10 4.44 -8.77
N ASN A 354 0.87 3.58 -9.12
CA ASN A 354 1.54 2.72 -8.14
C ASN A 354 2.60 3.50 -7.34
N GLY A 355 2.77 3.13 -6.07
CA GLY A 355 3.84 3.63 -5.22
C GLY A 355 5.23 3.10 -5.60
N GLY A 356 6.26 3.75 -5.08
CA GLY A 356 7.67 3.45 -5.30
C GLY A 356 8.26 2.55 -4.21
N GLN A 357 9.22 1.70 -4.58
CA GLN A 357 9.89 0.79 -3.65
C GLN A 357 10.77 1.56 -2.66
N SER A 358 10.74 1.13 -1.40
CA SER A 358 11.58 1.65 -0.32
C SER A 358 12.69 0.68 0.06
N ALA A 359 13.85 1.22 0.45
CA ALA A 359 14.99 0.45 0.94
C ALA A 359 14.98 0.32 2.48
N GLY A 360 15.54 -0.78 2.99
CA GLY A 360 15.69 -1.02 4.43
C GLY A 360 14.36 -1.05 5.18
N ASN A 361 14.31 -0.42 6.36
CA ASN A 361 13.16 -0.43 7.27
C ASN A 361 12.09 0.64 6.97
N ASN A 362 12.19 1.33 5.83
CA ASN A 362 11.27 2.38 5.46
C ASN A 362 9.97 1.81 4.89
N THR A 363 8.85 2.49 5.15
CA THR A 363 7.54 2.13 4.56
C THR A 363 7.59 2.28 3.05
N GLY A 364 7.05 1.29 2.31
CA GLY A 364 6.88 1.37 0.86
C GLY A 364 5.92 2.50 0.46
N GLY A 365 6.13 3.08 -0.72
CA GLY A 365 5.23 4.11 -1.25
C GLY A 365 3.79 3.62 -1.38
N ALA A 366 2.82 4.45 -1.00
CA ALA A 366 1.40 4.11 -1.15
C ALA A 366 0.98 4.21 -2.63
N GLY A 367 -0.03 3.43 -3.03
CA GLY A 367 -0.72 3.63 -4.29
C GLY A 367 -1.61 4.87 -4.25
N GLY A 368 -1.71 5.59 -5.36
CA GLY A 368 -2.61 6.73 -5.52
C GLY A 368 -4.07 6.29 -5.52
N ASN A 369 -4.97 7.16 -5.08
CA ASN A 369 -6.40 6.91 -5.15
C ASN A 369 -6.88 7.08 -6.58
N ALA A 370 -7.96 6.38 -6.94
CA ALA A 370 -8.58 6.57 -8.23
C ALA A 370 -9.48 7.79 -8.27
N GLY A 371 -9.70 8.30 -9.48
CA GLY A 371 -10.68 9.35 -9.73
C GLY A 371 -12.11 8.84 -9.63
N ALA A 372 -13.00 9.69 -9.11
CA ALA A 372 -14.44 9.43 -9.15
C ALA A 372 -14.99 9.58 -10.58
N GLY A 373 -16.05 8.85 -10.89
CA GLY A 373 -16.81 9.09 -12.11
C GLY A 373 -17.64 10.37 -12.02
N GLY A 374 -17.84 11.03 -13.15
CA GLY A 374 -18.61 12.26 -13.23
C GLY A 374 -20.11 12.04 -13.14
N ASP A 375 -20.85 13.06 -12.71
CA ASP A 375 -22.30 12.99 -12.60
C ASP A 375 -22.99 13.07 -13.98
N ALA A 376 -24.11 12.38 -14.11
CA ALA A 376 -24.97 12.38 -15.28
C ALA A 376 -26.28 13.11 -15.00
N THR A 377 -26.66 14.05 -15.86
CA THR A 377 -27.99 14.66 -15.81
C THR A 377 -29.01 13.90 -16.67
N ALA A 378 -28.56 13.06 -17.61
CA ALA A 378 -29.43 12.20 -18.41
C ALA A 378 -28.65 11.04 -19.04
N GLY A 379 -28.88 9.80 -18.60
CA GLY A 379 -28.11 8.64 -19.04
C GLY A 379 -27.41 7.96 -17.87
N THR A 380 -26.11 7.68 -18.00
CA THR A 380 -25.36 6.91 -16.99
C THR A 380 -24.26 7.78 -16.36
N GLY A 381 -24.16 7.77 -15.03
CA GLY A 381 -23.03 8.34 -14.31
C GLY A 381 -21.72 7.66 -14.73
N GLY A 382 -20.61 8.38 -14.63
CA GLY A 382 -19.31 7.82 -14.95
C GLY A 382 -18.90 6.72 -13.98
N SER A 383 -18.18 5.70 -14.45
CA SER A 383 -17.58 4.71 -13.55
C SER A 383 -16.39 5.31 -12.80
N GLY A 384 -16.20 4.94 -11.53
CA GLY A 384 -14.97 5.28 -10.80
C GLY A 384 -13.76 4.48 -11.28
N GLY A 385 -12.56 5.03 -11.08
CA GLY A 385 -11.30 4.38 -11.46
C GLY A 385 -10.81 3.34 -10.44
N TRP A 386 -9.75 2.61 -10.80
CA TRP A 386 -9.09 1.66 -9.90
C TRP A 386 -7.99 2.31 -9.06
N GLY A 387 -7.92 1.97 -7.77
CA GLY A 387 -6.84 2.42 -6.90
C GLY A 387 -5.49 1.82 -7.29
N GLY A 388 -4.42 2.61 -7.14
CA GLY A 388 -3.06 2.20 -7.44
C GLY A 388 -2.49 1.21 -6.43
N TRP A 389 -1.42 0.50 -6.81
CA TRP A 389 -0.81 -0.50 -5.93
C TRP A 389 0.19 0.13 -4.97
N GLY A 390 0.16 -0.31 -3.72
CA GLY A 390 1.21 -0.03 -2.75
C GLY A 390 2.50 -0.79 -3.08
N ALA A 391 3.64 -0.14 -2.88
CA ALA A 391 4.93 -0.73 -3.20
C ALA A 391 5.43 -1.69 -2.13
N PRO A 392 6.21 -2.71 -2.51
CA PRO A 392 6.88 -3.54 -1.52
C PRO A 392 7.95 -2.75 -0.74
N SER A 393 8.17 -3.18 0.50
CA SER A 393 9.32 -2.79 1.32
C SER A 393 10.16 -4.02 1.65
N GLN A 394 11.47 -3.84 1.83
CA GLN A 394 12.35 -4.94 2.24
C GLN A 394 12.09 -5.31 3.70
N ASP A 395 12.37 -4.38 4.62
CA ASP A 395 12.27 -4.62 6.06
C ASP A 395 11.19 -3.77 6.75
N GLY A 396 10.75 -2.68 6.10
CA GLY A 396 9.71 -1.78 6.61
C GLY A 396 8.29 -2.27 6.27
N ALA A 397 7.28 -1.45 6.59
CA ALA A 397 5.91 -1.78 6.19
C ALA A 397 5.75 -1.70 4.66
N GLY A 398 4.98 -2.60 4.05
CA GLY A 398 4.57 -2.44 2.67
C GLY A 398 3.66 -1.22 2.50
N GLY A 399 3.71 -0.57 1.34
CA GLY A 399 2.84 0.57 1.04
C GLY A 399 1.38 0.16 0.99
N ALA A 400 0.46 1.03 1.41
CA ALA A 400 -0.97 0.78 1.27
C ALA A 400 -1.40 0.87 -0.20
N GLY A 401 -2.38 0.07 -0.61
CA GLY A 401 -3.08 0.26 -1.87
C GLY A 401 -3.96 1.51 -1.83
N GLY A 402 -4.12 2.18 -2.97
CA GLY A 402 -5.01 3.33 -3.09
C GLY A 402 -6.48 2.92 -3.14
N ASN A 403 -7.38 3.83 -2.77
CA ASN A 403 -8.81 3.55 -2.80
C ASN A 403 -9.38 3.62 -4.23
N GLY A 404 -10.40 2.82 -4.51
CA GLY A 404 -11.17 2.90 -5.75
C GLY A 404 -12.04 4.15 -5.80
N GLY A 405 -12.28 4.66 -7.00
CA GLY A 405 -13.11 5.85 -7.21
C GLY A 405 -14.59 5.54 -7.05
N ALA A 406 -15.37 6.47 -6.48
CA ALA A 406 -16.83 6.34 -6.47
C ALA A 406 -17.40 6.48 -7.90
N GLY A 407 -18.49 5.79 -8.19
CA GLY A 407 -19.28 6.01 -9.39
C GLY A 407 -20.06 7.32 -9.32
N GLY A 408 -20.21 8.00 -10.45
CA GLY A 408 -20.96 9.25 -10.54
C GLY A 408 -22.46 9.06 -10.41
N ASN A 409 -23.16 10.06 -9.89
CA ASN A 409 -24.60 10.00 -9.70
C ASN A 409 -25.36 10.30 -11.00
N GLY A 410 -26.53 9.70 -11.18
CA GLY A 410 -27.53 10.05 -12.18
C GLY A 410 -28.65 10.91 -11.59
N ALA A 411 -28.93 12.07 -12.19
CA ALA A 411 -29.96 13.08 -11.89
C ALA A 411 -30.94 12.75 -10.75
N THR A 412 -30.54 12.92 -9.49
CA THR A 412 -31.27 12.33 -8.35
C THR A 412 -32.54 13.06 -7.92
N GLY A 413 -32.83 14.23 -8.51
CA GLY A 413 -33.96 15.10 -8.13
C GLY A 413 -35.12 15.19 -9.13
N ASP A 414 -34.96 14.66 -10.34
CA ASP A 414 -36.01 14.68 -11.38
C ASP A 414 -36.41 13.26 -11.75
N ASN A 415 -37.54 12.81 -11.20
CA ASN A 415 -38.05 11.47 -11.44
C ASN A 415 -38.54 11.25 -12.88
N THR A 416 -38.67 12.29 -13.70
CA THR A 416 -39.09 12.17 -15.10
C THR A 416 -37.92 11.75 -16.01
N VAL A 417 -36.68 11.95 -15.56
CA VAL A 417 -35.48 11.60 -16.31
C VAL A 417 -35.00 10.22 -15.88
N LYS A 418 -34.82 9.32 -16.85
CA LYS A 418 -34.29 7.98 -16.59
C LYS A 418 -32.77 8.01 -16.53
N THR A 419 -32.20 7.73 -15.35
CA THR A 419 -30.75 7.67 -15.16
C THR A 419 -30.30 6.42 -14.41
N ILE A 420 -29.04 6.05 -14.66
CA ILE A 420 -28.35 4.96 -13.98
C ILE A 420 -27.11 5.56 -13.32
N GLY A 421 -26.86 5.22 -12.06
CA GLY A 421 -25.61 5.60 -11.40
C GLY A 421 -24.41 4.85 -11.98
N GLY A 422 -23.24 5.47 -11.97
CA GLY A 422 -22.01 4.83 -12.41
C GLY A 422 -21.54 3.76 -11.44
N ASP A 423 -20.83 2.74 -11.94
CA ASP A 423 -20.22 1.73 -11.08
C ASP A 423 -19.02 2.31 -10.31
N GLY A 424 -18.82 1.88 -9.06
CA GLY A 424 -17.61 2.17 -8.30
C GLY A 424 -16.41 1.38 -8.82
N GLY A 425 -15.22 1.94 -8.67
CA GLY A 425 -13.97 1.29 -9.07
C GLY A 425 -13.34 0.47 -7.94
N GLY A 426 -12.48 -0.48 -8.27
CA GLY A 426 -11.88 -1.37 -7.29
C GLY A 426 -10.71 -0.75 -6.52
N GLY A 427 -10.52 -1.20 -5.28
CA GLY A 427 -9.37 -0.84 -4.44
C GLY A 427 -8.04 -1.43 -4.93
N GLY A 428 -6.95 -0.76 -4.62
CA GLY A 428 -5.58 -1.14 -4.98
C GLY A 428 -4.97 -2.21 -4.07
N MET A 429 -4.01 -2.97 -4.60
CA MET A 429 -3.28 -4.00 -3.85
C MET A 429 -2.36 -3.35 -2.79
N GLY A 430 -2.26 -3.96 -1.61
CA GLY A 430 -1.24 -3.59 -0.62
C GLY A 430 0.14 -4.18 -0.95
N GLY A 431 1.20 -3.41 -0.69
CA GLY A 431 2.58 -3.81 -0.92
C GLY A 431 3.06 -4.89 0.06
N SER A 432 3.90 -5.81 -0.41
CA SER A 432 4.44 -6.87 0.47
C SER A 432 5.66 -6.39 1.28
N SER A 433 5.95 -7.06 2.38
CA SER A 433 7.16 -6.87 3.19
C SER A 433 7.81 -8.22 3.51
N GLN A 434 9.13 -8.26 3.70
CA GLN A 434 9.80 -9.51 4.11
C GLN A 434 9.81 -9.65 5.64
N THR A 435 10.14 -8.58 6.37
CA THR A 435 10.23 -8.59 7.84
C THR A 435 9.28 -7.62 8.54
N GLY A 436 8.65 -6.72 7.80
CA GLY A 436 7.70 -5.74 8.34
C GLY A 436 6.25 -6.14 8.11
N VAL A 437 5.32 -5.21 8.38
CA VAL A 437 3.88 -5.40 8.17
C VAL A 437 3.56 -5.31 6.67
N GLY A 438 2.75 -6.22 6.14
CA GLY A 438 2.23 -6.09 4.78
C GLY A 438 1.29 -4.88 4.65
N GLY A 439 1.32 -4.20 3.51
CA GLY A 439 0.45 -3.06 3.25
C GLY A 439 -1.02 -3.47 3.19
N ALA A 440 -1.92 -2.65 3.72
CA ALA A 440 -3.35 -2.84 3.54
C ALA A 440 -3.74 -2.63 2.06
N SER A 441 -4.74 -3.35 1.57
CA SER A 441 -5.36 -3.01 0.28
C SER A 441 -6.30 -1.82 0.45
N GLY A 442 -6.50 -1.04 -0.60
CA GLY A 442 -7.45 0.06 -0.60
C GLY A 442 -8.89 -0.43 -0.57
N ASP A 443 -9.79 0.40 -0.06
CA ASP A 443 -11.24 0.16 -0.15
C ASP A 443 -11.71 0.42 -1.60
N SER A 444 -12.70 -0.36 -2.04
CA SER A 444 -13.36 -0.12 -3.33
C SER A 444 -14.37 1.02 -3.23
N GLY A 445 -14.60 1.71 -4.35
CA GLY A 445 -15.52 2.84 -4.43
C GLY A 445 -16.98 2.41 -4.45
N ASP A 446 -17.84 3.24 -3.87
CA ASP A 446 -19.29 3.04 -3.90
C ASP A 446 -19.85 3.33 -5.31
N GLY A 447 -20.92 2.63 -5.69
CA GLY A 447 -21.69 2.94 -6.90
C GLY A 447 -22.52 4.21 -6.73
N GLY A 448 -22.66 4.96 -7.81
CA GLY A 448 -23.44 6.20 -7.82
C GLY A 448 -24.94 5.95 -7.72
N ALA A 449 -25.68 6.94 -7.22
CA ALA A 449 -27.14 6.86 -7.21
C ALA A 449 -27.72 7.07 -8.61
N GLY A 450 -28.96 6.63 -8.88
CA GLY A 450 -29.67 6.96 -10.12
C GLY A 450 -31.19 6.99 -9.94
N THR A 451 -31.95 7.54 -10.87
CA THR A 451 -33.42 7.54 -10.75
C THR A 451 -34.00 6.16 -11.02
N TYR A 452 -33.51 5.49 -12.06
CA TYR A 452 -33.97 4.16 -12.44
C TYR A 452 -33.15 3.06 -11.80
N ALA A 453 -31.82 3.19 -11.80
CA ALA A 453 -30.96 2.22 -11.14
C ALA A 453 -29.74 2.87 -10.49
N GLY A 454 -29.32 2.37 -9.34
CA GLY A 454 -28.01 2.70 -8.79
C GLY A 454 -26.91 1.89 -9.48
N GLY A 455 -25.69 2.42 -9.49
CA GLY A 455 -24.51 1.70 -9.96
C GLY A 455 -24.04 0.65 -8.98
N ASN A 456 -23.30 -0.36 -9.44
CA ASN A 456 -22.73 -1.36 -8.55
C ASN A 456 -21.54 -0.79 -7.78
N GLY A 457 -21.30 -1.26 -6.57
CA GLY A 457 -20.05 -0.97 -5.85
C GLY A 457 -18.87 -1.72 -6.46
N GLY A 458 -17.67 -1.16 -6.29
CA GLY A 458 -16.45 -1.73 -6.83
C GLY A 458 -16.04 -3.03 -6.16
N ASP A 459 -15.48 -3.95 -6.96
CA ASP A 459 -14.91 -5.22 -6.51
C ASP A 459 -13.41 -5.08 -6.20
N SER A 460 -12.97 -5.75 -5.14
CA SER A 460 -11.55 -5.77 -4.76
C SER A 460 -10.90 -7.10 -5.15
N PHE A 461 -10.42 -7.23 -6.40
CA PHE A 461 -9.83 -8.49 -6.89
C PHE A 461 -8.44 -8.80 -6.33
N PHE A 462 -7.72 -7.80 -5.83
CA PHE A 462 -6.35 -7.92 -5.36
C PHE A 462 -6.27 -7.79 -3.83
N GLY A 463 -5.59 -8.76 -3.20
CA GLY A 463 -5.47 -8.85 -1.75
C GLY A 463 -4.47 -7.86 -1.14
N ALA A 464 -4.46 -7.80 0.18
CA ALA A 464 -3.45 -7.04 0.90
C ALA A 464 -2.07 -7.69 0.86
N GLY A 465 -1.04 -6.91 1.16
CA GLY A 465 0.34 -7.33 1.16
C GLY A 465 0.63 -8.37 2.26
N SER A 466 1.50 -9.32 1.95
CA SER A 466 2.01 -10.27 2.95
C SER A 466 3.24 -9.71 3.66
N GLY A 467 3.47 -10.10 4.92
CA GLY A 467 4.56 -9.58 5.74
C GLY A 467 4.93 -10.49 6.91
N ALA A 468 5.75 -10.00 7.84
CA ALA A 468 5.86 -10.61 9.16
C ALA A 468 4.48 -10.68 9.83
N THR A 469 3.69 -9.62 9.70
CA THR A 469 2.23 -9.63 9.89
C THR A 469 1.54 -9.22 8.59
N GLY A 470 0.32 -9.73 8.35
CA GLY A 470 -0.43 -9.41 7.13
C GLY A 470 -1.02 -8.00 7.11
N GLY A 471 -1.24 -7.45 5.92
CA GLY A 471 -2.03 -6.22 5.74
C GLY A 471 -3.54 -6.50 5.68
N ALA A 472 -4.38 -5.57 6.15
CA ALA A 472 -5.83 -5.76 6.14
C ALA A 472 -6.42 -5.73 4.72
N GLY A 473 -7.40 -6.61 4.46
CA GLY A 473 -8.21 -6.58 3.25
C GLY A 473 -9.12 -5.34 3.20
N GLY A 474 -9.34 -4.84 2.00
CA GLY A 474 -10.13 -3.65 1.67
C GLY A 474 -11.58 -4.03 1.44
N ARG A 475 -12.49 -3.15 1.84
CA ARG A 475 -13.93 -3.39 1.73
C ARG A 475 -14.38 -3.26 0.29
N GLY A 476 -15.35 -4.07 -0.10
CA GLY A 476 -16.09 -3.87 -1.34
C GLY A 476 -16.95 -2.62 -1.27
N GLY A 477 -17.16 -1.96 -2.41
CA GLY A 477 -17.96 -0.74 -2.48
C GLY A 477 -19.44 -1.05 -2.25
N ASN A 478 -20.18 -0.13 -1.65
CA ASN A 478 -21.64 -0.24 -1.59
C ASN A 478 -22.24 -0.01 -2.97
N GLY A 479 -23.34 -0.71 -3.28
CA GLY A 479 -24.16 -0.40 -4.44
C GLY A 479 -24.91 0.91 -4.22
N GLY A 480 -25.08 1.68 -5.29
CA GLY A 480 -25.79 2.94 -5.27
C GLY A 480 -27.29 2.77 -5.06
N ASP A 481 -27.89 3.74 -4.38
CA ASP A 481 -29.33 3.79 -4.21
C ASP A 481 -30.05 4.24 -5.49
N SER A 482 -31.34 3.97 -5.55
CA SER A 482 -32.19 4.44 -6.64
C SER A 482 -33.35 5.29 -6.14
N THR A 483 -33.58 6.45 -6.76
CA THR A 483 -34.55 7.46 -6.25
C THR A 483 -35.95 7.35 -6.85
N GLY A 484 -36.12 6.58 -7.94
CA GLY A 484 -37.41 6.32 -8.58
C GLY A 484 -37.57 7.09 -9.90
N TRP A 485 -37.75 6.36 -10.99
CA TRP A 485 -38.10 6.90 -12.30
C TRP A 485 -39.58 6.72 -12.61
N ASP A 486 -40.30 7.81 -12.86
CA ASP A 486 -41.68 7.80 -13.33
C ASP A 486 -41.71 7.50 -14.83
N ASP A 487 -42.36 6.39 -15.20
CA ASP A 487 -42.48 5.97 -16.60
C ASP A 487 -43.51 6.79 -17.41
N GLY A 488 -44.13 7.80 -16.80
CA GLY A 488 -45.17 8.64 -17.39
C GLY A 488 -46.56 8.03 -17.33
N THR A 489 -46.71 6.81 -16.79
CA THR A 489 -48.00 6.16 -16.52
C THR A 489 -48.47 6.33 -15.08
N GLY A 490 -47.64 6.96 -14.23
CA GLY A 490 -47.85 7.07 -12.78
C GLY A 490 -47.26 5.90 -11.99
N THR A 491 -46.49 5.03 -12.64
CA THR A 491 -45.70 3.98 -11.98
C THR A 491 -44.27 4.45 -11.85
N ILE A 492 -43.71 4.33 -10.65
CA ILE A 492 -42.32 4.70 -10.37
C ILE A 492 -41.49 3.42 -10.25
N TRP A 493 -40.50 3.27 -11.11
CA TRP A 493 -39.61 2.12 -11.18
C TRP A 493 -38.24 2.46 -10.61
N SER A 494 -37.70 1.61 -9.73
CA SER A 494 -36.30 1.71 -9.32
C SER A 494 -35.62 0.37 -8.99
N HIS A 495 -34.30 0.32 -9.11
CA HIS A 495 -33.47 -0.83 -8.79
C HIS A 495 -32.15 -0.40 -8.10
N GLY A 496 -31.92 -0.83 -6.86
CA GLY A 496 -30.64 -0.56 -6.18
C GLY A 496 -29.47 -1.29 -6.82
N GLY A 497 -28.27 -0.71 -6.79
CA GLY A 497 -27.05 -1.34 -7.29
C GLY A 497 -26.57 -2.47 -6.38
N ASN A 498 -25.82 -3.45 -6.91
CA ASN A 498 -25.23 -4.49 -6.06
C ASN A 498 -23.99 -3.96 -5.33
N GLY A 499 -23.74 -4.45 -4.12
CA GLY A 499 -22.49 -4.21 -3.42
C GLY A 499 -21.35 -5.07 -4.00
N GLY A 500 -20.15 -4.52 -3.97
CA GLY A 500 -18.93 -5.19 -4.44
C GLY A 500 -18.30 -6.09 -3.39
N SER A 501 -17.37 -6.94 -3.84
CA SER A 501 -16.64 -7.89 -3.02
C SER A 501 -15.47 -7.28 -2.27
N GLY A 502 -15.27 -7.70 -1.02
CA GLY A 502 -14.09 -7.36 -0.22
C GLY A 502 -12.86 -8.18 -0.63
N SER A 503 -11.66 -7.62 -0.46
CA SER A 503 -10.41 -8.31 -0.83
C SER A 503 -9.93 -9.26 0.25
N SER A 504 -8.98 -10.11 -0.10
CA SER A 504 -8.35 -11.01 0.87
C SER A 504 -7.35 -10.29 1.77
N GLY A 505 -7.28 -10.68 3.04
CA GLY A 505 -6.25 -10.23 3.97
C GLY A 505 -4.87 -10.80 3.63
N GLY A 506 -3.83 -10.07 4.01
CA GLY A 506 -2.44 -10.43 3.75
C GLY A 506 -1.97 -11.61 4.60
N GLY A 507 -1.10 -12.43 4.03
CA GLY A 507 -0.46 -13.52 4.77
C GLY A 507 0.61 -13.04 5.74
N ALA A 508 0.92 -13.85 6.75
CA ALA A 508 1.95 -13.56 7.75
C ALA A 508 3.00 -14.66 7.81
N TYR A 509 4.29 -14.32 7.82
CA TYR A 509 5.37 -15.32 7.86
C TYR A 509 5.78 -15.73 9.27
N THR A 510 5.64 -14.84 10.25
CA THR A 510 6.13 -15.03 11.63
C THR A 510 5.16 -14.55 12.70
N GLY A 511 4.22 -13.67 12.38
CA GLY A 511 3.19 -13.13 13.28
C GLY A 511 1.77 -13.42 12.79
N ASP A 512 0.84 -12.53 13.12
CA ASP A 512 -0.58 -12.69 12.79
C ASP A 512 -0.90 -12.26 11.36
N ALA A 513 -1.69 -13.07 10.66
CA ALA A 513 -2.25 -12.72 9.37
C ALA A 513 -3.50 -11.87 9.55
N ALA A 514 -3.86 -11.14 8.51
CA ALA A 514 -4.89 -10.12 8.61
C ALA A 514 -6.24 -10.60 8.07
N ALA A 515 -7.31 -9.97 8.56
CA ALA A 515 -8.66 -10.27 8.13
C ALA A 515 -8.91 -9.87 6.67
N GLY A 516 -9.83 -10.59 6.02
CA GLY A 516 -10.40 -10.20 4.74
C GLY A 516 -11.31 -8.99 4.88
N GLY A 517 -11.44 -8.22 3.80
CA GLY A 517 -12.31 -7.05 3.74
C GLY A 517 -13.78 -7.45 3.70
N ASN A 518 -14.66 -6.61 4.24
CA ASN A 518 -16.10 -6.84 4.18
C ASN A 518 -16.64 -6.62 2.76
N GLY A 519 -17.68 -7.35 2.39
CA GLY A 519 -18.46 -7.04 1.18
C GLY A 519 -19.26 -5.75 1.37
N GLY A 520 -19.49 -5.02 0.28
CA GLY A 520 -20.29 -3.81 0.28
C GLY A 520 -21.78 -4.11 0.35
N ASN A 521 -22.55 -3.20 0.92
CA ASN A 521 -24.01 -3.36 0.97
C ASN A 521 -24.64 -3.13 -0.41
N GLY A 522 -25.74 -3.82 -0.72
CA GLY A 522 -26.57 -3.50 -1.87
C GLY A 522 -27.37 -2.22 -1.63
N GLY A 523 -27.52 -1.42 -2.67
CA GLY A 523 -28.27 -0.17 -2.64
C GLY A 523 -29.77 -0.41 -2.51
N ALA A 524 -30.46 0.56 -1.92
CA ALA A 524 -31.91 0.52 -1.77
C ALA A 524 -32.64 0.92 -3.06
N GLY A 525 -33.81 0.31 -3.25
CA GLY A 525 -34.84 0.80 -4.15
C GLY A 525 -35.59 1.99 -3.56
N ALA A 526 -36.18 2.82 -4.40
CA ALA A 526 -37.02 3.93 -3.96
C ALA A 526 -38.24 3.43 -3.15
N THR A 527 -38.83 4.31 -2.34
CA THR A 527 -40.03 4.00 -1.56
C THR A 527 -41.11 5.06 -1.77
N GLY A 528 -42.37 4.70 -1.56
CA GLY A 528 -43.50 5.63 -1.64
C GLY A 528 -44.68 5.10 -2.45
N PRO A 529 -45.77 5.89 -2.57
CA PRO A 529 -46.95 5.52 -3.34
C PRO A 529 -46.62 5.34 -4.82
N GLY A 530 -47.16 4.28 -5.44
CA GLY A 530 -46.94 4.01 -6.87
C GLY A 530 -45.54 3.48 -7.21
N VAL A 531 -44.68 3.24 -6.21
CA VAL A 531 -43.31 2.78 -6.41
C VAL A 531 -43.23 1.25 -6.43
N ILE A 532 -42.61 0.73 -7.48
CA ILE A 532 -42.24 -0.68 -7.64
C ILE A 532 -40.71 -0.75 -7.73
N SER A 533 -40.08 -1.19 -6.64
CA SER A 533 -38.64 -1.19 -6.52
C SER A 533 -38.05 -2.51 -6.03
N VAL A 534 -36.82 -2.75 -6.47
CA VAL A 534 -36.00 -3.89 -6.10
C VAL A 534 -34.73 -3.37 -5.44
N GLY A 535 -34.35 -3.93 -4.28
CA GLY A 535 -33.05 -3.65 -3.67
C GLY A 535 -31.92 -4.46 -4.30
N GLY A 536 -30.70 -3.92 -4.30
CA GLY A 536 -29.51 -4.60 -4.81
C GLY A 536 -29.00 -5.68 -3.85
N ASN A 537 -28.24 -6.65 -4.36
CA ASN A 537 -27.64 -7.69 -3.53
C ASN A 537 -26.40 -7.14 -2.80
N GLY A 538 -26.12 -7.65 -1.59
CA GLY A 538 -24.86 -7.38 -0.91
C GLY A 538 -23.70 -8.17 -1.51
N GLY A 539 -22.50 -7.61 -1.45
CA GLY A 539 -21.27 -8.23 -1.95
C GLY A 539 -20.69 -9.26 -0.97
N SER A 540 -19.85 -10.15 -1.48
CA SER A 540 -19.19 -11.17 -0.64
C SER A 540 -18.05 -10.58 0.20
N GLY A 541 -17.89 -11.08 1.42
CA GLY A 541 -16.69 -10.83 2.22
C GLY A 541 -15.46 -11.52 1.63
N GLY A 542 -14.30 -10.89 1.79
CA GLY A 542 -13.00 -11.41 1.34
C GLY A 542 -12.43 -12.46 2.29
N SER A 543 -11.49 -13.27 1.79
CA SER A 543 -10.89 -14.33 2.61
C SER A 543 -9.86 -13.79 3.62
N GLY A 544 -9.74 -14.44 4.76
CA GLY A 544 -8.71 -14.13 5.74
C GLY A 544 -7.32 -14.60 5.30
N GLY A 545 -6.29 -13.87 5.72
CA GLY A 545 -4.90 -14.16 5.39
C GLY A 545 -4.39 -15.44 6.04
N THR A 546 -3.46 -16.13 5.37
CA THR A 546 -2.80 -17.34 5.91
C THR A 546 -1.63 -16.95 6.81
N ALA A 547 -1.56 -17.52 8.01
CA ALA A 547 -0.43 -17.35 8.91
C ALA A 547 0.54 -18.53 8.81
N TYR A 548 1.84 -18.25 8.79
CA TYR A 548 2.93 -19.21 8.88
C TYR A 548 3.68 -19.01 10.20
N GLY A 549 4.31 -20.08 10.71
CA GLY A 549 5.23 -19.96 11.85
C GLY A 549 4.57 -19.90 13.23
N GLY A 550 3.27 -20.20 13.34
CA GLY A 550 2.58 -20.30 14.62
C GLY A 550 1.74 -19.09 15.04
N GLY A 551 1.61 -18.06 14.18
CA GLY A 551 0.70 -16.94 14.39
C GLY A 551 -0.77 -17.25 14.09
N ASN A 552 -1.67 -16.34 14.44
CA ASN A 552 -3.11 -16.47 14.20
C ASN A 552 -3.42 -16.11 12.74
N ALA A 553 -4.21 -16.95 12.06
CA ALA A 553 -4.67 -16.65 10.72
C ALA A 553 -5.83 -15.65 10.74
N GLY A 554 -5.99 -14.90 9.64
CA GLY A 554 -7.01 -13.87 9.54
C GLY A 554 -8.42 -14.43 9.44
N ALA A 555 -9.40 -13.73 10.01
CA ALA A 555 -10.82 -14.05 9.80
C ALA A 555 -11.28 -13.67 8.38
N GLY A 556 -12.30 -14.35 7.88
CA GLY A 556 -13.00 -13.94 6.67
C GLY A 556 -13.83 -12.67 6.90
N GLY A 557 -13.93 -11.81 5.90
CA GLY A 557 -14.74 -10.60 5.93
C GLY A 557 -16.24 -10.91 5.99
N VAL A 558 -17.02 -9.99 6.54
CA VAL A 558 -18.49 -10.11 6.60
C VAL A 558 -19.09 -9.84 5.22
N GLY A 559 -20.10 -10.60 4.83
CA GLY A 559 -20.88 -10.34 3.62
C GLY A 559 -21.74 -9.08 3.77
N GLY A 560 -21.87 -8.30 2.71
CA GLY A 560 -22.67 -7.08 2.70
C GLY A 560 -24.16 -7.34 2.82
N ASN A 561 -24.91 -6.39 3.37
CA ASN A 561 -26.36 -6.53 3.48
C ASN A 561 -27.03 -6.27 2.13
N GLY A 562 -28.14 -6.96 1.85
CA GLY A 562 -28.99 -6.66 0.71
C GLY A 562 -29.81 -5.38 0.91
N GLY A 563 -29.98 -4.62 -0.16
CA GLY A 563 -30.79 -3.40 -0.18
C GLY A 563 -32.28 -3.69 -0.06
N SER A 564 -33.02 -2.77 0.54
CA SER A 564 -34.49 -2.90 0.64
C SER A 564 -35.18 -2.42 -0.64
N GLY A 565 -36.36 -2.95 -0.94
CA GLY A 565 -37.22 -2.46 -2.03
C GLY A 565 -38.70 -2.55 -1.66
N THR A 566 -39.58 -1.94 -2.45
CA THR A 566 -41.03 -2.02 -2.20
C THR A 566 -41.60 -3.34 -2.66
N ALA A 567 -41.09 -3.90 -3.76
CA ALA A 567 -41.54 -5.18 -4.30
C ALA A 567 -40.62 -6.32 -3.88
N SER A 568 -39.31 -6.13 -4.03
CA SER A 568 -38.34 -7.13 -3.60
C SER A 568 -37.14 -6.53 -2.86
N GLY A 569 -36.66 -7.23 -1.84
CA GLY A 569 -35.37 -6.93 -1.22
C GLY A 569 -34.25 -7.71 -1.90
N GLY A 570 -33.04 -7.17 -1.90
CA GLY A 570 -31.86 -7.86 -2.40
C GLY A 570 -31.32 -8.89 -1.40
N ASN A 571 -30.60 -9.89 -1.87
CA ASN A 571 -30.01 -10.91 -0.99
C ASN A 571 -28.78 -10.35 -0.25
N GLY A 572 -28.54 -10.85 0.96
CA GLY A 572 -27.27 -10.61 1.66
C GLY A 572 -26.12 -11.35 0.98
N GLY A 573 -24.94 -10.76 1.01
CA GLY A 573 -23.71 -11.35 0.49
C GLY A 573 -23.17 -12.46 1.39
N THR A 574 -22.40 -13.37 0.82
CA THR A 574 -21.77 -14.44 1.59
C THR A 574 -20.61 -13.93 2.43
N GLY A 575 -20.40 -14.53 3.60
CA GLY A 575 -19.19 -14.28 4.40
C GLY A 575 -17.95 -14.90 3.75
N GLY A 576 -16.80 -14.26 3.94
CA GLY A 576 -15.51 -14.76 3.45
C GLY A 576 -15.01 -15.96 4.25
N SER A 577 -14.15 -16.78 3.65
CA SER A 577 -13.52 -17.90 4.37
C SER A 577 -12.43 -17.41 5.32
N GLY A 578 -12.28 -18.07 6.47
CA GLY A 578 -11.15 -17.86 7.36
C GLY A 578 -9.84 -18.37 6.78
N GLY A 579 -8.73 -17.73 7.18
CA GLY A 579 -7.39 -18.08 6.73
C GLY A 579 -6.84 -19.33 7.40
N ALA A 580 -5.85 -19.97 6.75
CA ALA A 580 -5.19 -21.15 7.31
C ALA A 580 -4.08 -20.76 8.30
N GLY A 581 -3.99 -21.47 9.43
CA GLY A 581 -2.88 -21.37 10.38
C GLY A 581 -1.87 -22.49 10.13
N MET A 582 -0.67 -22.18 9.66
CA MET A 582 0.35 -23.12 9.19
C MET A 582 1.63 -23.13 10.03
N VAL A 583 2.20 -24.32 10.28
CA VAL A 583 3.55 -24.51 10.84
C VAL A 583 4.45 -25.09 9.74
N LEU A 584 5.61 -24.46 9.52
CA LEU A 584 6.59 -24.94 8.55
C LEU A 584 7.23 -26.24 9.05
N LEU A 585 7.33 -27.25 8.17
CA LEU A 585 7.81 -28.60 8.48
C LEU A 585 9.16 -28.58 9.21
N GLY A 586 9.17 -28.99 10.49
CA GLY A 586 10.39 -29.18 11.30
C GLY A 586 10.48 -28.39 12.60
N GLY A 587 9.55 -27.47 12.90
CA GLY A 587 9.52 -26.73 14.16
C GLY A 587 8.69 -27.42 15.25
N SER A 588 9.26 -27.60 16.44
CA SER A 588 8.58 -28.14 17.65
C SER A 588 7.67 -27.10 18.35
N GLY A 589 7.09 -26.16 17.60
CA GLY A 589 6.32 -25.03 18.14
C GLY A 589 4.83 -25.36 18.36
N SER A 590 4.18 -24.63 19.28
CA SER A 590 2.73 -24.56 19.38
C SER A 590 2.14 -24.01 18.08
N GLY A 591 1.16 -24.69 17.49
CA GLY A 591 0.54 -24.28 16.23
C GLY A 591 -0.17 -22.94 16.28
N GLY A 592 -0.28 -22.31 15.12
CA GLY A 592 -1.14 -21.14 14.92
C GLY A 592 -2.62 -21.53 14.89
N THR A 593 -3.50 -20.63 15.32
CA THR A 593 -4.94 -20.79 15.17
C THR A 593 -5.38 -20.44 13.76
N ALA A 594 -6.33 -21.19 13.22
CA ALA A 594 -6.94 -20.81 11.95
C ALA A 594 -7.98 -19.72 12.17
N GLY A 595 -8.26 -18.95 11.11
CA GLY A 595 -9.20 -17.85 11.17
C GLY A 595 -10.64 -18.33 11.04
N ASP A 596 -11.57 -17.62 11.65
CA ASP A 596 -13.00 -17.91 11.55
C ASP A 596 -13.56 -17.46 10.18
N GLY A 597 -14.61 -18.13 9.74
CA GLY A 597 -15.40 -17.68 8.60
C GLY A 597 -16.18 -16.40 8.92
N GLY A 598 -16.29 -15.50 7.96
CA GLY A 598 -17.07 -14.28 8.09
C GLY A 598 -18.57 -14.57 8.14
N ALA A 599 -19.34 -13.71 8.81
CA ALA A 599 -20.79 -13.81 8.80
C ALA A 599 -21.36 -13.47 7.42
N GLY A 600 -22.48 -14.10 7.04
CA GLY A 600 -23.27 -13.70 5.89
C GLY A 600 -24.07 -12.43 6.17
N GLY A 601 -24.29 -11.63 5.14
CA GLY A 601 -25.05 -10.37 5.23
C GLY A 601 -26.55 -10.60 5.38
N THR A 602 -27.27 -9.61 5.92
CA THR A 602 -28.73 -9.70 6.05
C THR A 602 -29.41 -9.46 4.71
N GLY A 603 -30.51 -10.17 4.43
CA GLY A 603 -31.37 -9.89 3.29
C GLY A 603 -32.16 -8.59 3.45
N GLY A 604 -32.41 -7.91 2.33
CA GLY A 604 -33.16 -6.66 2.30
C GLY A 604 -34.67 -6.85 2.47
N ASN A 605 -35.35 -5.83 3.01
CA ASN A 605 -36.78 -5.89 3.25
C ASN A 605 -37.60 -5.67 1.97
N SER A 606 -38.82 -6.22 1.94
CA SER A 606 -39.84 -5.90 0.95
C SER A 606 -40.99 -5.09 1.57
N GLY A 607 -41.35 -3.97 0.93
CA GLY A 607 -42.50 -3.13 1.28
C GLY A 607 -43.87 -3.74 0.96
N GLY A 608 -43.94 -4.95 0.38
CA GLY A 608 -45.18 -5.69 0.16
C GLY A 608 -45.91 -5.36 -1.14
N VAL A 609 -45.29 -4.61 -2.05
CA VAL A 609 -45.85 -4.30 -3.36
C VAL A 609 -45.72 -5.53 -4.28
N THR A 610 -46.81 -5.89 -4.95
CA THR A 610 -46.79 -7.03 -5.87
C THR A 610 -46.05 -6.67 -7.16
N MET A 611 -45.09 -7.50 -7.54
CA MET A 611 -44.33 -7.32 -8.77
C MET A 611 -45.16 -7.71 -10.01
N PRO A 612 -45.32 -6.82 -11.02
CA PRO A 612 -46.01 -7.16 -12.26
C PRO A 612 -45.23 -8.17 -13.11
N ALA A 613 -45.93 -9.06 -13.82
CA ALA A 613 -45.31 -10.08 -14.67
C ALA A 613 -44.55 -9.49 -15.88
N ASN A 614 -44.92 -8.29 -16.32
CA ASN A 614 -44.30 -7.57 -17.44
C ASN A 614 -43.35 -6.46 -16.96
N ASN A 615 -42.74 -6.62 -15.78
CA ASN A 615 -41.81 -5.65 -15.23
C ASN A 615 -40.55 -5.48 -16.11
N PRO A 616 -39.92 -4.30 -16.11
CA PRO A 616 -38.75 -4.00 -16.94
C PRO A 616 -37.46 -4.71 -16.48
N TYR A 617 -37.45 -5.34 -15.30
CA TYR A 617 -36.28 -6.04 -14.76
C TYR A 617 -36.26 -7.53 -15.11
N GLY A 618 -37.35 -8.09 -15.63
CA GLY A 618 -37.52 -9.54 -15.77
C GLY A 618 -37.55 -10.29 -14.44
N ALA A 619 -37.78 -9.60 -13.33
CA ALA A 619 -37.81 -10.19 -11.99
C ALA A 619 -39.06 -11.06 -11.81
N GLY A 620 -38.92 -12.10 -11.00
CA GLY A 620 -40.03 -12.97 -10.60
C GLY A 620 -41.02 -12.29 -9.65
N PRO A 621 -41.92 -13.07 -9.02
CA PRO A 621 -42.81 -12.58 -7.97
C PRO A 621 -42.04 -11.83 -6.87
N GLY A 622 -42.67 -10.81 -6.27
CA GLY A 622 -42.07 -10.04 -5.19
C GLY A 622 -41.74 -10.92 -3.98
N HIS A 623 -40.58 -10.68 -3.36
CA HIS A 623 -40.07 -11.41 -2.20
C HIS A 623 -39.07 -10.54 -1.43
N ALA A 624 -39.01 -10.66 -0.10
CA ALA A 624 -37.89 -10.08 0.63
C ALA A 624 -36.61 -10.90 0.37
N GLY A 625 -35.46 -10.26 0.56
CA GLY A 625 -34.17 -10.84 0.23
C GLY A 625 -33.75 -11.94 1.20
N ASN A 626 -33.07 -12.98 0.71
CA ASN A 626 -32.50 -14.01 1.58
C ASN A 626 -31.27 -13.48 2.31
N GLY A 627 -30.99 -13.99 3.50
CA GLY A 627 -29.71 -13.78 4.16
C GLY A 627 -28.58 -14.53 3.44
N GLY A 628 -27.38 -13.97 3.47
CA GLY A 628 -26.20 -14.59 2.89
C GLY A 628 -25.68 -15.75 3.73
N ASP A 629 -25.02 -16.71 3.09
CA ASP A 629 -24.39 -17.82 3.81
C ASP A 629 -23.14 -17.34 4.60
N GLY A 630 -22.90 -17.95 5.75
CA GLY A 630 -21.67 -17.75 6.51
C GLY A 630 -20.47 -18.42 5.83
N GLY A 631 -19.31 -17.79 5.94
CA GLY A 631 -18.06 -18.28 5.39
C GLY A 631 -17.54 -19.53 6.10
N MET A 632 -16.73 -20.32 5.41
CA MET A 632 -16.09 -21.50 6.01
C MET A 632 -14.97 -21.07 6.97
N GLY A 633 -14.80 -21.82 8.06
CA GLY A 633 -13.66 -21.67 8.95
C GLY A 633 -12.36 -22.18 8.32
N GLY A 634 -11.24 -21.58 8.70
CA GLY A 634 -9.92 -21.91 8.17
C GLY A 634 -9.34 -23.22 8.72
N THR A 635 -8.37 -23.79 8.02
CA THR A 635 -7.70 -25.04 8.42
C THR A 635 -6.51 -24.77 9.36
N GLY A 636 -6.38 -25.51 10.47
CA GLY A 636 -5.35 -25.28 11.49
C GLY A 636 -4.31 -26.41 11.59
N THR A 637 -3.00 -26.12 11.54
CA THR A 637 -1.91 -27.12 11.44
C THR A 637 -1.51 -27.83 12.73
N ILE A 638 -1.44 -27.11 13.85
CA ILE A 638 -1.17 -27.66 15.21
C ILE A 638 -2.07 -26.96 16.25
N GLY A 639 -2.99 -26.09 15.80
CA GLY A 639 -3.99 -25.37 16.60
C GLY A 639 -5.42 -25.69 16.15
N ALA A 640 -6.40 -25.08 16.80
CA ALA A 640 -7.82 -25.26 16.45
C ALA A 640 -8.10 -24.79 15.02
N GLY A 641 -8.90 -25.56 14.28
CA GLY A 641 -9.57 -25.09 13.07
C GLY A 641 -10.49 -23.92 13.40
N GLY A 642 -10.70 -23.03 12.43
CA GLY A 642 -11.53 -21.84 12.62
C GLY A 642 -13.01 -22.22 12.62
N ASP A 643 -13.82 -21.47 13.35
CA ASP A 643 -15.26 -21.68 13.36
C ASP A 643 -15.88 -21.21 12.03
N GLY A 644 -16.97 -21.86 11.61
CA GLY A 644 -17.78 -21.39 10.49
C GLY A 644 -18.53 -20.11 10.85
N GLY A 645 -18.65 -19.20 9.88
CA GLY A 645 -19.39 -17.96 10.05
C GLY A 645 -20.90 -18.19 10.18
N SER A 646 -21.60 -17.30 10.89
CA SER A 646 -23.06 -17.37 10.97
C SER A 646 -23.71 -16.98 9.65
N GLY A 647 -24.81 -17.65 9.29
CA GLY A 647 -25.68 -17.21 8.20
C GLY A 647 -26.42 -15.92 8.54
N GLY A 648 -26.63 -15.08 7.53
CA GLY A 648 -27.35 -13.82 7.66
C GLY A 648 -28.86 -14.02 7.83
N THR A 649 -29.52 -13.04 8.44
CA THR A 649 -30.99 -13.09 8.58
C THR A 649 -31.68 -12.77 7.27
N GLY A 650 -32.80 -13.43 6.98
CA GLY A 650 -33.67 -13.08 5.86
C GLY A 650 -34.41 -11.75 6.10
N GLY A 651 -34.71 -11.04 5.00
CA GLY A 651 -35.42 -9.77 5.02
C GLY A 651 -36.90 -9.92 5.36
N SER A 652 -37.47 -8.91 6.01
CA SER A 652 -38.88 -8.89 6.37
C SER A 652 -39.77 -8.44 5.21
N ALA A 653 -41.01 -8.91 5.18
CA ALA A 653 -41.98 -8.58 4.14
C ALA A 653 -43.29 -8.01 4.72
N GLN A 654 -43.85 -7.04 4.01
CA GLN A 654 -45.20 -6.51 4.26
C GLN A 654 -46.20 -7.10 3.25
N GLY A 655 -47.49 -6.93 3.52
CA GLY A 655 -48.56 -7.40 2.63
C GLY A 655 -48.48 -8.90 2.34
N SER A 656 -48.87 -9.31 1.13
CA SER A 656 -48.89 -10.71 0.69
C SER A 656 -47.55 -11.23 0.16
N VAL A 657 -46.47 -10.46 0.31
CA VAL A 657 -45.13 -10.84 -0.15
C VAL A 657 -44.48 -11.76 0.87
N ASP A 658 -43.80 -12.79 0.38
CA ASP A 658 -43.07 -13.72 1.23
C ASP A 658 -41.79 -13.08 1.79
N ALA A 659 -41.48 -13.40 3.05
CA ALA A 659 -40.24 -12.97 3.68
C ALA A 659 -39.06 -13.83 3.23
N GLY A 660 -37.85 -13.27 3.36
CA GLY A 660 -36.63 -13.91 2.90
C GLY A 660 -36.18 -15.04 3.82
N ASN A 661 -35.56 -16.08 3.26
CA ASN A 661 -34.97 -17.15 4.06
C ASN A 661 -33.71 -16.67 4.76
N GLY A 662 -33.38 -17.25 5.91
CA GLY A 662 -32.07 -17.06 6.53
C GLY A 662 -30.99 -17.82 5.76
N GLY A 663 -29.77 -17.28 5.77
CA GLY A 663 -28.61 -17.92 5.17
C GLY A 663 -28.11 -19.09 6.00
N ASN A 664 -27.41 -20.03 5.37
CA ASN A 664 -26.82 -21.17 6.05
C ASN A 664 -25.60 -20.75 6.85
N GLY A 665 -25.35 -21.43 7.97
CA GLY A 665 -24.09 -21.32 8.70
C GLY A 665 -22.94 -21.98 7.95
N GLY A 666 -21.76 -21.40 8.06
CA GLY A 666 -20.54 -21.89 7.45
C GLY A 666 -20.04 -23.19 8.06
N VAL A 667 -19.29 -23.97 7.30
CA VAL A 667 -18.68 -25.21 7.79
C VAL A 667 -17.45 -24.86 8.64
N GLY A 668 -17.27 -25.57 9.76
CA GLY A 668 -16.10 -25.45 10.61
C GLY A 668 -14.83 -25.98 9.94
N GLY A 669 -13.70 -25.36 10.25
CA GLY A 669 -12.42 -25.67 9.65
C GLY A 669 -11.85 -27.02 10.10
N THR A 670 -11.07 -27.66 9.24
CA THR A 670 -10.45 -28.95 9.55
C THR A 670 -9.23 -28.78 10.45
N GLY A 671 -9.08 -29.65 11.44
CA GLY A 671 -7.82 -29.85 12.14
C GLY A 671 -6.82 -30.60 11.27
N TYR A 672 -5.53 -30.35 11.46
CA TYR A 672 -4.47 -30.93 10.64
C TYR A 672 -3.75 -32.09 11.32
N THR A 673 -2.99 -32.83 10.51
CA THR A 673 -2.26 -34.00 10.98
C THR A 673 -1.07 -33.59 11.85
N GLY A 674 -0.90 -34.21 13.01
CA GLY A 674 0.22 -33.89 13.91
C GLY A 674 1.58 -33.95 13.20
N ALA A 675 2.52 -33.10 13.62
CA ALA A 675 3.85 -33.06 13.02
C ALA A 675 4.63 -34.39 13.22
N PRO A 676 5.54 -34.78 12.31
CA PRO A 676 6.29 -36.02 12.43
C PRO A 676 7.13 -36.05 13.71
N ALA A 677 7.16 -37.18 14.41
CA ALA A 677 8.03 -37.38 15.54
C ALA A 677 9.53 -37.44 15.16
N THR A 678 10.40 -37.17 16.13
CA THR A 678 11.86 -37.26 15.95
C THR A 678 12.35 -38.70 15.95
N ASN A 679 13.28 -39.01 15.02
CA ASN A 679 13.95 -40.31 14.90
C ASN A 679 15.45 -40.18 15.20
N PRO A 680 15.86 -40.06 16.47
CA PRO A 680 17.26 -39.84 16.82
C PRO A 680 18.11 -41.11 16.60
N ALA A 681 19.35 -40.92 16.13
CA ALA A 681 20.27 -42.05 15.89
C ALA A 681 20.74 -42.74 17.17
N HIS A 682 20.76 -42.02 18.31
CA HIS A 682 21.30 -42.50 19.59
C HIS A 682 20.44 -42.14 20.81
N ALA A 683 19.11 -42.10 20.66
CA ALA A 683 18.17 -41.88 21.76
C ALA A 683 16.85 -42.65 21.52
N PRO A 684 15.95 -42.78 22.52
CA PRO A 684 14.58 -43.24 22.28
C PRO A 684 13.86 -42.36 21.26
N GLY A 685 12.93 -42.95 20.50
CA GLY A 685 12.11 -42.23 19.55
C GLY A 685 11.24 -41.17 20.22
N GLY A 686 11.07 -40.01 19.59
CA GLY A 686 10.16 -38.99 20.11
C GLY A 686 8.71 -39.44 20.04
N ASN A 687 7.86 -38.97 20.94
CA ASN A 687 6.42 -39.20 20.82
C ASN A 687 5.86 -38.44 19.61
N GLY A 688 4.83 -39.00 18.99
CA GLY A 688 4.00 -38.37 17.99
C GLY A 688 3.26 -37.19 18.59
N HIS A 689 2.88 -36.27 17.72
CA HIS A 689 2.12 -35.08 18.08
C HIS A 689 0.64 -35.32 17.79
N ASP A 690 -0.21 -34.81 18.69
CA ASP A 690 -1.66 -34.91 18.53
C ASP A 690 -2.14 -34.14 17.29
N GLY A 691 -3.25 -34.60 16.71
CA GLY A 691 -3.92 -33.89 15.64
C GLY A 691 -4.69 -32.68 16.13
N GLY A 692 -4.85 -31.67 15.27
CA GLY A 692 -5.55 -30.44 15.61
C GLY A 692 -7.04 -30.65 15.88
N VAL A 693 -7.60 -29.88 16.82
CA VAL A 693 -9.06 -29.79 17.06
C VAL A 693 -9.70 -29.08 15.86
N ALA A 694 -10.85 -29.57 15.39
CA ALA A 694 -11.58 -28.91 14.31
C ALA A 694 -12.44 -27.74 14.83
N GLY A 695 -12.74 -26.80 13.94
CA GLY A 695 -13.66 -25.70 14.24
C GLY A 695 -15.12 -26.14 14.21
N ASN A 696 -15.96 -25.42 14.93
CA ASN A 696 -17.40 -25.65 14.97
C ASN A 696 -18.09 -25.10 13.71
N GLY A 697 -19.26 -25.65 13.38
CA GLY A 697 -20.12 -25.04 12.37
C GLY A 697 -20.69 -23.69 12.83
N GLY A 698 -21.02 -22.83 11.87
CA GLY A 698 -21.68 -21.56 12.12
C GLY A 698 -23.19 -21.70 12.32
N GLN A 699 -23.82 -20.80 13.07
CA GLN A 699 -25.27 -20.81 13.26
C GLN A 699 -26.00 -20.49 11.94
N GLY A 700 -27.13 -21.16 11.69
CA GLY A 700 -28.02 -20.77 10.61
C GLY A 700 -28.73 -19.44 10.90
N GLY A 701 -28.89 -18.61 9.87
CA GLY A 701 -29.58 -17.33 9.97
C GLY A 701 -31.08 -17.49 10.18
N ALA A 702 -31.71 -16.56 10.91
CA ALA A 702 -33.15 -16.56 11.08
C ALA A 702 -33.86 -16.17 9.76
N GLY A 703 -35.01 -16.78 9.49
CA GLY A 703 -35.90 -16.35 8.42
C GLY A 703 -36.59 -15.03 8.75
N GLY A 704 -36.87 -14.23 7.72
CA GLY A 704 -37.53 -12.94 7.86
C GLY A 704 -38.99 -13.06 8.26
N SER A 705 -39.52 -12.02 8.92
CA SER A 705 -40.94 -11.99 9.31
C SER A 705 -41.83 -11.45 8.18
N ALA A 706 -43.05 -11.96 8.07
CA ALA A 706 -44.04 -11.53 7.10
C ALA A 706 -45.34 -11.05 7.78
N VAL A 707 -46.11 -10.21 7.10
CA VAL A 707 -47.47 -9.84 7.55
C VAL A 707 -48.50 -10.82 7.02
N ASP A 708 -48.87 -10.76 5.74
CA ASP A 708 -49.88 -11.67 5.16
C ASP A 708 -49.24 -12.79 4.30
N GLY A 709 -48.02 -12.58 3.80
CA GLY A 709 -47.22 -13.60 3.12
C GLY A 709 -46.65 -14.66 4.08
N SER A 710 -45.94 -15.65 3.55
CA SER A 710 -45.26 -16.64 4.37
C SER A 710 -43.98 -16.08 5.01
N GLY A 711 -43.74 -16.45 6.27
CA GLY A 711 -42.48 -16.16 6.95
C GLY A 711 -41.34 -16.96 6.32
N GLY A 712 -40.16 -16.38 6.27
CA GLY A 712 -39.00 -17.03 5.65
C GLY A 712 -38.52 -18.23 6.44
N ASN A 713 -37.96 -19.24 5.78
CA ASN A 713 -37.36 -20.37 6.48
C ASN A 713 -36.06 -19.96 7.17
N GLY A 714 -35.76 -20.56 8.32
CA GLY A 714 -34.43 -20.44 8.93
C GLY A 714 -33.39 -21.20 8.11
N GLY A 715 -32.18 -20.66 8.00
CA GLY A 715 -31.07 -21.30 7.32
C GLY A 715 -30.54 -22.51 8.10
N ALA A 716 -29.91 -23.45 7.42
CA ALA A 716 -29.31 -24.61 8.08
C ALA A 716 -28.11 -24.20 8.94
N GLY A 717 -27.90 -24.91 10.05
CA GLY A 717 -26.68 -24.80 10.83
C GLY A 717 -25.51 -25.43 10.09
N GLY A 718 -24.34 -24.83 10.21
CA GLY A 718 -23.10 -25.32 9.62
C GLY A 718 -22.66 -26.64 10.24
N ALA A 719 -22.03 -27.49 9.43
CA ALA A 719 -21.40 -28.71 9.92
C ALA A 719 -20.10 -28.38 10.66
N GLY A 720 -19.78 -29.17 11.68
CA GLY A 720 -18.49 -29.12 12.36
C GLY A 720 -17.37 -29.67 11.48
N GLY A 721 -16.16 -29.15 11.66
CA GLY A 721 -14.97 -29.57 10.93
C GLY A 721 -14.47 -30.95 11.34
N THR A 722 -13.64 -31.57 10.51
CA THR A 722 -13.00 -32.85 10.84
C THR A 722 -11.73 -32.63 11.68
N GLY A 723 -11.59 -33.37 12.77
CA GLY A 723 -10.39 -33.37 13.60
C GLY A 723 -9.19 -33.94 12.85
N GLY A 724 -8.01 -33.41 13.15
CA GLY A 724 -6.76 -33.81 12.51
C GLY A 724 -6.26 -35.16 13.00
N ALA A 725 -5.56 -35.93 12.16
CA ALA A 725 -4.99 -37.20 12.59
C ALA A 725 -3.74 -37.00 13.48
N GLY A 726 -3.54 -37.85 14.47
CA GLY A 726 -2.32 -37.90 15.26
C GLY A 726 -1.14 -38.43 14.44
N SER A 727 0.07 -37.97 14.77
CA SER A 727 1.27 -38.34 14.03
C SER A 727 1.91 -39.63 14.53
N ARG A 728 2.69 -40.28 13.67
CA ARG A 728 3.41 -41.50 14.07
C ARG A 728 4.49 -41.16 15.10
N GLY A 729 4.61 -42.02 16.12
CA GLY A 729 5.75 -42.01 17.02
C GLY A 729 7.06 -42.30 16.31
N GLY A 730 8.15 -41.75 16.85
CA GLY A 730 9.50 -41.87 16.29
C GLY A 730 10.08 -43.25 16.55
N ASN A 731 10.87 -43.76 15.62
CA ASN A 731 11.67 -44.95 15.81
C ASN A 731 12.84 -44.68 16.77
N GLY A 732 13.12 -45.64 17.64
CA GLY A 732 14.26 -45.57 18.56
C GLY A 732 15.60 -45.78 17.85
N GLY A 733 16.61 -45.03 18.28
CA GLY A 733 17.99 -45.13 17.81
C GLY A 733 18.76 -46.28 18.45
N THR A 734 20.09 -46.17 18.45
CA THR A 734 21.03 -47.14 19.04
C THR A 734 21.93 -46.47 20.07
N ASP A 735 22.10 -47.01 21.27
CA ASP A 735 23.06 -46.48 22.24
C ASP A 735 24.53 -46.73 21.84
N SER A 736 25.48 -46.24 22.63
CA SER A 736 26.93 -46.42 22.40
C SER A 736 27.39 -47.87 22.43
N ASP A 737 26.59 -48.76 23.02
CA ASP A 737 26.86 -50.19 23.15
C ASP A 737 26.24 -50.98 21.98
N GLY A 738 25.53 -50.29 21.07
CA GLY A 738 24.85 -50.87 19.92
C GLY A 738 23.47 -51.46 20.26
N ASN A 739 22.96 -51.26 21.47
CA ASN A 739 21.60 -51.66 21.83
C ASN A 739 20.61 -50.69 21.20
N THR A 740 19.51 -51.23 20.71
CA THR A 740 18.44 -50.44 20.12
C THR A 740 17.52 -49.90 21.22
N LEU A 741 17.03 -48.68 21.05
CA LEU A 741 16.27 -47.92 22.05
C LEU A 741 14.76 -47.97 21.74
N PRO A 742 13.89 -47.68 22.73
CA PRO A 742 12.43 -47.72 22.54
C PRO A 742 11.94 -46.75 21.47
N GLY A 743 10.85 -47.11 20.79
CA GLY A 743 10.10 -46.18 19.94
C GLY A 743 9.21 -45.27 20.78
N GLY A 744 8.89 -44.09 20.26
CA GLY A 744 7.95 -43.16 20.90
C GLY A 744 6.49 -43.56 20.66
N ASP A 745 5.60 -43.05 21.50
CA ASP A 745 4.15 -43.24 21.37
C ASP A 745 3.63 -42.50 20.13
N GLY A 746 2.53 -42.95 19.52
CA GLY A 746 1.81 -42.19 18.49
C GLY A 746 1.00 -41.06 19.13
N GLY A 747 0.80 -39.95 18.41
CA GLY A 747 -0.05 -38.84 18.88
C GLY A 747 -1.54 -39.18 18.79
N ASP A 748 -2.37 -38.56 19.62
CA ASP A 748 -3.81 -38.74 19.59
C ASP A 748 -4.43 -38.02 18.38
N GLY A 749 -5.58 -38.50 17.90
CA GLY A 749 -6.38 -37.78 16.92
C GLY A 749 -7.10 -36.58 17.55
N GLY A 750 -7.15 -35.46 16.83
CA GLY A 750 -7.87 -34.28 17.26
C GLY A 750 -9.39 -34.47 17.27
N THR A 751 -10.10 -33.76 18.14
CA THR A 751 -11.57 -33.83 18.21
C THR A 751 -12.20 -33.19 16.97
N GLY A 752 -13.30 -33.77 16.50
CA GLY A 752 -14.17 -33.14 15.51
C GLY A 752 -14.85 -31.92 16.08
N GLY A 753 -15.22 -30.98 15.22
CA GLY A 753 -15.97 -29.78 15.62
C GLY A 753 -17.45 -30.10 15.81
N ASN A 754 -18.13 -29.30 16.62
CA ASN A 754 -19.57 -29.47 16.83
C ASN A 754 -20.33 -28.91 15.62
N GLY A 755 -21.46 -29.54 15.27
CA GLY A 755 -22.44 -28.92 14.38
C GLY A 755 -23.18 -27.77 15.09
N ALA A 756 -23.69 -26.82 14.33
CA ALA A 756 -24.44 -25.69 14.88
C ALA A 756 -25.96 -25.81 14.70
N ALA A 757 -26.72 -24.99 15.43
CA ALA A 757 -28.16 -24.98 15.31
C ALA A 757 -28.58 -24.31 13.99
N GLY A 758 -29.69 -24.79 13.42
CA GLY A 758 -30.37 -24.09 12.35
C GLY A 758 -31.07 -22.84 12.87
N GLY A 759 -31.28 -21.89 11.96
CA GLY A 759 -31.94 -20.64 12.28
C GLY A 759 -33.42 -20.79 12.61
N ALA A 760 -33.96 -19.80 13.31
CA ALA A 760 -35.39 -19.73 13.56
C ALA A 760 -36.17 -19.50 12.25
N GLY A 761 -37.31 -20.18 12.09
CA GLY A 761 -38.27 -19.81 11.05
C GLY A 761 -38.91 -18.46 11.36
N GLY A 762 -39.14 -17.67 10.32
CA GLY A 762 -39.76 -16.34 10.41
C GLY A 762 -41.24 -16.42 10.78
N ALA A 763 -41.70 -15.49 11.61
CA ALA A 763 -43.11 -15.41 11.98
C ALA A 763 -43.93 -14.78 10.85
N SER A 764 -45.17 -15.25 10.67
CA SER A 764 -46.17 -14.59 9.86
C SER A 764 -47.45 -14.34 10.65
N THR A 765 -48.07 -13.18 10.45
CA THR A 765 -49.34 -12.83 11.14
C THR A 765 -50.59 -13.34 10.41
N GLY A 766 -50.54 -13.43 9.08
CA GLY A 766 -51.66 -13.78 8.20
C GLY A 766 -51.38 -14.96 7.27
N GLY A 767 -50.10 -15.29 7.06
CA GLY A 767 -49.63 -16.44 6.30
C GLY A 767 -49.10 -17.57 7.18
N THR A 768 -48.29 -18.46 6.61
CA THR A 768 -47.64 -19.55 7.35
C THR A 768 -46.31 -19.09 7.93
N ASN A 769 -46.00 -19.49 9.17
CA ASN A 769 -44.65 -19.33 9.71
C ASN A 769 -43.66 -20.15 8.87
N GLY A 770 -42.44 -19.63 8.75
CA GLY A 770 -41.33 -20.36 8.13
C GLY A 770 -40.90 -21.56 8.96
N ALA A 771 -40.31 -22.55 8.29
CA ALA A 771 -39.72 -23.70 8.96
C ALA A 771 -38.41 -23.30 9.67
N HIS A 772 -38.12 -23.96 10.79
CA HIS A 772 -36.79 -23.90 11.41
C HIS A 772 -35.76 -24.59 10.52
N GLY A 773 -34.56 -24.04 10.47
CA GLY A 773 -33.44 -24.66 9.76
C GLY A 773 -33.02 -25.96 10.42
N ALA A 774 -32.47 -26.87 9.61
CA ALA A 774 -31.87 -28.09 10.13
C ALA A 774 -30.59 -27.79 10.93
N ALA A 775 -30.32 -28.57 11.98
CA ALA A 775 -29.03 -28.50 12.68
C ALA A 775 -27.93 -29.11 11.81
N GLY A 776 -26.73 -28.56 11.94
CA GLY A 776 -25.54 -29.06 11.27
C GLY A 776 -25.05 -30.37 11.86
N ALA A 777 -24.40 -31.18 11.02
CA ALA A 777 -23.79 -32.43 11.45
C ALA A 777 -22.54 -32.17 12.29
N ALA A 778 -22.30 -33.02 13.28
CA ALA A 778 -21.02 -33.06 13.99
C ALA A 778 -19.89 -33.50 13.06
N GLY A 779 -18.71 -32.94 13.29
CA GLY A 779 -17.49 -33.32 12.62
C GLY A 779 -16.92 -34.64 13.13
N ALA A 780 -16.27 -35.39 12.25
CA ALA A 780 -15.56 -36.61 12.63
C ALA A 780 -14.29 -36.27 13.43
N GLY A 781 -13.95 -37.08 14.44
CA GLY A 781 -12.64 -37.02 15.09
C GLY A 781 -11.53 -37.60 14.21
N GLY A 782 -10.30 -37.17 14.47
CA GLY A 782 -9.11 -37.63 13.75
C GLY A 782 -8.69 -39.04 14.15
N ALA A 783 -8.00 -39.73 13.24
CA ALA A 783 -7.38 -41.02 13.55
C ALA A 783 -6.19 -40.83 14.52
N GLY A 784 -5.98 -41.76 15.44
CA GLY A 784 -4.76 -41.79 16.26
C GLY A 784 -3.53 -42.18 15.45
N GLY A 785 -2.37 -41.68 15.86
CA GLY A 785 -1.08 -41.96 15.27
C GLY A 785 -0.56 -43.35 15.67
N VAL A 786 0.16 -44.00 14.76
CA VAL A 786 0.76 -45.32 15.03
C VAL A 786 2.03 -45.15 15.87
N ALA A 787 2.32 -46.09 16.75
CA ALA A 787 3.55 -46.12 17.53
C ALA A 787 4.82 -46.17 16.67
N GLY A 788 5.91 -45.64 17.22
CA GLY A 788 7.25 -45.78 16.70
C GLY A 788 7.84 -47.16 16.99
N THR A 789 8.71 -47.64 16.10
CA THR A 789 9.34 -48.96 16.25
C THR A 789 10.63 -48.88 17.06
N GLY A 790 10.79 -49.79 18.03
CA GLY A 790 12.03 -50.03 18.77
C GLY A 790 12.55 -51.44 18.51
N THR A 791 13.87 -51.65 18.67
CA THR A 791 14.48 -52.99 18.68
C THR A 791 15.24 -53.21 20.00
N PRO A 792 15.45 -54.45 20.48
CA PRO A 792 14.81 -55.68 20.04
C PRO A 792 13.28 -55.62 20.19
N PRO A 793 12.51 -56.43 19.43
CA PRO A 793 11.05 -56.36 19.38
C PRO A 793 10.43 -56.55 20.77
N GLY A 794 9.89 -55.48 21.35
CA GLY A 794 9.32 -55.51 22.70
C GLY A 794 9.16 -54.18 23.41
N GLN A 795 9.78 -53.08 22.94
CA GLN A 795 9.49 -51.72 23.42
C GLN A 795 9.08 -50.74 22.30
N PRO A 796 8.10 -51.08 21.43
CA PRO A 796 7.40 -50.06 20.65
C PRO A 796 6.60 -49.15 21.59
N GLY A 797 6.39 -47.90 21.21
CA GLY A 797 5.47 -47.01 21.91
C GLY A 797 4.02 -47.51 21.83
N THR A 798 3.09 -46.77 22.41
CA THR A 798 1.65 -47.02 22.28
C THR A 798 1.06 -46.26 21.10
N ASP A 799 0.10 -46.86 20.37
CA ASP A 799 -0.69 -46.12 19.38
C ASP A 799 -1.52 -45.04 20.09
N GLY A 800 -1.67 -43.88 19.47
CA GLY A 800 -2.52 -42.81 19.96
C GLY A 800 -4.01 -43.15 19.84
N GLY A 801 -4.83 -42.55 20.70
CA GLY A 801 -6.28 -42.67 20.68
C GLY A 801 -6.88 -41.94 19.47
N SER A 802 -8.03 -42.42 18.99
CA SER A 802 -8.83 -41.66 18.01
C SER A 802 -9.51 -40.47 18.68
N GLY A 803 -9.56 -39.34 17.98
CA GLY A 803 -10.29 -38.16 18.41
C GLY A 803 -11.79 -38.42 18.52
N GLN A 804 -12.44 -37.74 19.46
CA GLN A 804 -13.89 -37.82 19.61
C GLN A 804 -14.59 -37.04 18.49
N PRO A 805 -15.73 -37.52 17.97
CA PRO A 805 -16.65 -36.68 17.21
C PRO A 805 -17.20 -35.52 18.06
N GLY A 806 -17.62 -34.44 17.41
CA GLY A 806 -18.24 -33.26 18.05
C GLY A 806 -19.72 -33.41 18.42
#